data_AF-A0A6L5E197-F1
#
_entry.id   AF-A0A6L5E197-F1
#
_cell.length_a   1.000
_cell.length_b   1.000
_cell.length_c   1.000
_cell.angle_alpha   90.00
_cell.angle_beta   90.00
_cell.angle_gamma   90.00
#
_symmetry.space_group_name_H-M   'P 1'
#
loop_
_entity.id
_entity.type
_entity.pdbx_description
1 polymer ?
#
loop_
_entity_poly.entity_id
_entity_poly.type
_entity_poly.pdbx_seq_one_letter_code
_entity_poly.pdbx_strand_id
1 'polypeptide(L)'
;MKNFTLKKLFFVGACILAVSIFITSCGVTSSLFSKGRSEFNLANEEMNKGNALKGLDHAFNAIIIDPDVKAFKKFMYTNFNTTLAKTKSYIGNSENTESIAVAEKRVETYNLLETVYGKLKQVELPFVDPKGKWEWTTEFVDYSVQSKASVEYAFNLIMKKGKEDIDRSLIKDSYEKLRKAYSKYCSSDIRIETAKKISTYYTEFASSNQTSSDIATLVLAHEAWGYALKFTPSLAQAINAKDKVAKKIAELYYKKGSELLTSKDVNKNIQSVDQFKLAVKWNANHNDARKSIDKAKEKIAEFYYASAIKLEKSSKKEKDKIIAFYRSAQKWIPDYKDSMYRIYSLNVGSELITLKKNLAETRKQYTALTNRIGTISASVDKGYEVMEVVTYISSQTKSLNTKMKNVGSTLKALNAIPVVGTVSGFTSKSLSIAQKPVGGLVEKFNAIDRPFITPTKSAVGQVKNTVDAIKGMVATTKIVLEKSEATVKGIDDCIKTLKLESDFKKVEGAIKEINKGLKGTSNQMRNLNNSLTSFEKGAKALAVLHSPAQKVKKGMKKIKPTLDKVSKVTGQMDKVLKKEFDFKLTKMSLHKALTAGGYIAGKIAEIGMKAAEPIMKKLKISLPKIPGVDELKGKLDVVKNEYNNIKNETAKIKESYQKYTSFEHVITKNVNKIVETTGCGKRIEPATNN
;
A
#
# COMPACT_ATOMS: atom_id res chain seq x y z
N MET A 1 -73.59 59.72 -10.48
CA MET A 1 -73.20 58.34 -10.82
C MET A 1 -71.69 58.27 -10.93
N LYS A 2 -71.09 57.32 -10.20
CA LYS A 2 -69.81 56.65 -10.47
C LYS A 2 -68.56 57.55 -10.51
N ASN A 3 -67.73 57.56 -9.46
CA ASN A 3 -66.79 56.49 -9.07
C ASN A 3 -65.76 56.18 -10.17
N PHE A 4 -64.52 56.60 -9.98
CA PHE A 4 -63.52 55.84 -9.18
C PHE A 4 -62.11 55.81 -9.78
N THR A 5 -61.85 56.43 -10.93
CA THR A 5 -60.58 56.19 -11.64
C THR A 5 -59.56 57.34 -11.60
N LEU A 6 -59.91 58.55 -11.16
CA LEU A 6 -58.94 59.66 -11.12
C LEU A 6 -58.18 59.82 -9.78
N LYS A 7 -58.67 59.22 -8.69
CA LYS A 7 -58.10 59.42 -7.34
C LYS A 7 -56.75 58.73 -7.07
N LYS A 8 -56.35 57.73 -7.86
CA LYS A 8 -55.05 57.04 -7.68
C LYS A 8 -53.88 57.70 -8.41
N LEU A 9 -54.12 58.47 -9.47
CA LEU A 9 -53.05 59.18 -10.19
C LEU A 9 -52.64 60.49 -9.51
N PHE A 10 -53.58 61.16 -8.83
CA PHE A 10 -53.26 62.40 -8.09
C PHE A 10 -52.48 62.15 -6.79
N PHE A 11 -52.63 60.99 -6.15
CA PHE A 11 -51.98 60.72 -4.87
C PHE A 11 -50.48 60.41 -4.99
N VAL A 12 -50.04 59.85 -6.12
CA VAL A 12 -48.60 59.57 -6.35
C VAL A 12 -47.87 60.81 -6.86
N GLY A 13 -48.53 61.65 -7.68
CA GLY A 13 -47.96 62.92 -8.15
C GLY A 13 -47.80 63.96 -7.04
N ALA A 14 -48.77 64.07 -6.12
CA ALA A 14 -48.71 65.03 -5.03
C ALA A 14 -47.64 64.69 -3.97
N CYS A 15 -47.37 63.40 -3.71
CA CYS A 15 -46.31 63.01 -2.77
C CYS A 15 -44.90 63.30 -3.31
N ILE A 16 -44.67 63.22 -4.63
CA ILE A 16 -43.35 63.54 -5.21
C ILE A 16 -43.11 65.05 -5.26
N LEU A 17 -44.16 65.86 -5.48
CA LEU A 17 -44.04 67.32 -5.42
C LEU A 17 -43.91 67.85 -3.99
N ALA A 18 -44.57 67.24 -3.00
CA ALA A 18 -44.45 67.64 -1.60
C ALA A 18 -43.07 67.31 -1.00
N VAL A 19 -42.42 66.21 -1.43
CA VAL A 19 -41.05 65.88 -0.99
C VAL A 19 -40.01 66.79 -1.65
N SER A 20 -40.23 67.26 -2.88
CA SER A 20 -39.30 68.18 -3.54
C SER A 20 -39.40 69.61 -3.01
N ILE A 21 -40.58 70.05 -2.57
CA ILE A 21 -40.76 71.40 -1.98
C ILE A 21 -40.31 71.45 -0.50
N PHE A 22 -40.33 70.33 0.25
CA PHE A 22 -39.79 70.27 1.61
C PHE A 22 -38.26 70.26 1.71
N ILE A 23 -37.54 70.01 0.60
CA ILE A 23 -36.06 70.05 0.58
C ILE A 23 -35.54 71.49 0.36
N THR A 24 -36.40 72.44 -0.01
CA THR A 24 -36.00 73.84 -0.31
C THR A 24 -36.32 74.87 0.78
N SER A 25 -36.93 74.49 1.91
CA SER A 25 -37.13 75.41 3.04
C SER A 25 -36.28 75.02 4.25
N CYS A 26 -35.39 75.95 4.66
CA CYS A 26 -34.50 75.96 5.83
C CYS A 26 -33.04 75.49 5.59
N GLY A 27 -32.15 76.41 5.20
CA GLY A 27 -30.79 76.60 5.76
C GLY A 27 -29.76 75.46 5.78
N VAL A 28 -30.03 74.28 5.23
CA VAL A 28 -29.11 73.12 5.22
C VAL A 28 -28.36 72.96 3.87
N THR A 29 -28.81 73.64 2.82
CA THR A 29 -28.31 73.42 1.44
C THR A 29 -26.95 74.03 1.13
N SER A 30 -26.46 75.05 1.86
CA SER A 30 -25.11 75.60 1.60
C SER A 30 -23.98 74.65 2.04
N SER A 31 -24.23 73.75 2.99
CA SER A 31 -23.21 72.81 3.46
C SER A 31 -23.08 71.53 2.63
N LEU A 32 -24.11 71.20 1.83
CA LEU A 32 -24.15 69.98 1.02
C LEU A 32 -23.35 70.10 -0.29
N PHE A 33 -23.08 71.32 -0.75
CA PHE A 33 -22.32 71.60 -1.99
C PHE A 33 -21.02 72.40 -1.75
N SER A 34 -20.60 72.55 -0.49
CA SER A 34 -19.38 73.26 -0.13
C SER A 34 -18.13 72.50 -0.57
N LYS A 35 -17.16 73.21 -1.18
CA LYS A 35 -15.85 72.65 -1.53
C LYS A 35 -15.03 72.25 -0.30
N GLY A 36 -15.28 72.88 0.86
CA GLY A 36 -14.63 72.56 2.13
C GLY A 36 -15.22 71.35 2.87
N ARG A 37 -16.29 70.73 2.36
CA ARG A 37 -17.02 69.67 3.07
C ARG A 37 -16.19 68.43 3.38
N SER A 38 -15.28 68.05 2.48
CA SER A 38 -14.40 66.88 2.69
C SER A 38 -13.50 67.09 3.90
N GLU A 39 -12.82 68.24 3.97
CA GLU A 39 -11.98 68.62 5.12
C GLU A 39 -12.81 68.71 6.40
N PHE A 40 -14.03 69.24 6.33
CA PHE A 40 -14.90 69.30 7.50
C PHE A 40 -15.35 67.92 8.00
N ASN A 41 -15.57 66.96 7.10
CA ASN A 41 -15.86 65.58 7.51
C ASN A 41 -14.64 64.96 8.21
N LEU A 42 -13.43 65.18 7.70
CA LEU A 42 -12.18 64.75 8.35
C LEU A 42 -11.99 65.41 9.71
N ALA A 43 -12.35 66.70 9.84
CA ALA A 43 -12.31 67.42 11.11
C ALA A 43 -13.19 66.74 12.18
N ASN A 44 -14.43 66.39 11.83
CA ASN A 44 -15.34 65.67 12.72
C ASN A 44 -14.83 64.27 13.05
N GLU A 45 -14.30 63.56 12.06
CA GLU A 45 -13.75 62.21 12.23
C GLU A 45 -12.56 62.21 13.19
N GLU A 46 -11.57 63.08 12.99
CA GLU A 46 -10.41 63.19 13.87
C GLU A 46 -10.79 63.65 15.28
N MET A 47 -11.78 64.54 15.41
CA MET A 47 -12.32 64.93 16.71
C MET A 47 -12.96 63.74 17.44
N ASN A 48 -13.76 62.93 16.74
CA ASN A 48 -14.39 61.73 17.28
C ASN A 48 -13.38 60.64 17.65
N LYS A 49 -12.25 60.56 16.93
CA LYS A 49 -11.12 59.67 17.27
C LYS A 49 -10.27 60.17 18.44
N GLY A 50 -10.57 61.33 19.00
CA GLY A 50 -9.80 61.94 20.09
C GLY A 50 -8.54 62.70 19.62
N ASN A 51 -8.31 62.83 18.32
CA ASN A 51 -7.23 63.62 17.72
C ASN A 51 -7.67 65.07 17.53
N ALA A 52 -8.15 65.69 18.61
CA ALA A 52 -8.84 66.97 18.56
C ALA A 52 -8.05 68.08 17.84
N LEU A 53 -6.73 68.13 18.01
CA LEU A 53 -5.87 69.11 17.34
C LEU A 53 -5.77 68.89 15.82
N LYS A 54 -5.79 67.65 15.32
CA LYS A 54 -5.90 67.36 13.88
C LYS A 54 -7.29 67.72 13.37
N GLY A 55 -8.30 67.52 14.20
CA GLY A 55 -9.65 68.00 13.94
C GLY A 55 -9.69 69.50 13.69
N LEU A 56 -8.99 70.29 14.51
CA LEU A 56 -8.85 71.74 14.29
C LEU A 56 -8.10 72.07 13.00
N ASP A 57 -7.02 71.35 12.69
CA ASP A 57 -6.23 71.55 11.48
C ASP A 57 -7.06 71.39 10.19
N HIS A 58 -7.87 70.32 10.12
CA HIS A 58 -8.81 70.09 9.03
C HIS A 58 -9.97 71.11 9.02
N ALA A 59 -10.46 71.53 10.19
CA ALA A 59 -11.52 72.53 10.26
C ALA A 59 -11.05 73.89 9.72
N PHE A 60 -9.81 74.30 9.99
CA PHE A 60 -9.25 75.50 9.38
C PHE A 60 -9.09 75.37 7.87
N ASN A 61 -8.65 74.22 7.35
CA ASN A 61 -8.64 73.98 5.90
C ASN A 61 -10.03 74.16 5.29
N ALA A 62 -11.06 73.60 5.93
CA ALA A 62 -12.44 73.75 5.45
C ALA A 62 -12.88 75.22 5.38
N ILE A 63 -12.49 76.04 6.38
CA ILE A 63 -12.77 77.49 6.40
C ILE A 63 -11.98 78.23 5.32
N ILE A 64 -10.69 77.89 5.12
CA ILE A 64 -9.86 78.52 4.08
C ILE A 64 -10.43 78.22 2.68
N ILE A 65 -10.90 77.00 2.45
CA ILE A 65 -11.49 76.58 1.17
C ILE A 65 -12.84 77.24 0.93
N ASP A 66 -13.67 77.39 1.97
CA ASP A 66 -15.03 77.92 1.86
C ASP A 66 -15.40 78.77 3.10
N PRO A 67 -14.99 80.05 3.13
CA PRO A 67 -15.07 80.90 4.32
C PRO A 67 -16.50 81.29 4.72
N ASP A 68 -17.47 81.17 3.81
CA ASP A 68 -18.85 81.58 4.04
C ASP A 68 -19.69 80.52 4.78
N VAL A 69 -19.16 79.30 4.95
CA VAL A 69 -19.88 78.19 5.58
C VAL A 69 -19.90 78.33 7.11
N LYS A 70 -21.04 78.81 7.63
CA LYS A 70 -21.31 78.96 9.07
C LYS A 70 -21.00 77.71 9.91
N ALA A 71 -21.25 76.51 9.39
CA ALA A 71 -21.04 75.27 10.14
C ALA A 71 -19.57 75.06 10.52
N PHE A 72 -18.63 75.44 9.64
CA PHE A 72 -17.19 75.28 9.88
C PHE A 72 -16.72 76.26 10.96
N LYS A 73 -17.14 77.53 10.87
CA LYS A 73 -16.89 78.56 11.88
C LYS A 73 -17.48 78.19 13.26
N LYS A 74 -18.71 77.66 13.28
CA LYS A 74 -19.37 77.18 14.52
C LYS A 74 -18.60 76.03 15.17
N PHE A 75 -18.04 75.12 14.37
CA PHE A 75 -17.20 74.03 14.88
C PHE A 75 -15.96 74.57 15.60
N MET A 76 -15.31 75.60 15.05
CA MET A 76 -14.17 76.27 15.70
C MET A 76 -14.56 76.91 17.02
N TYR A 77 -15.65 77.69 17.04
CA TYR A 77 -16.21 78.28 18.26
C TYR A 77 -16.45 77.24 19.36
N THR A 78 -16.99 76.07 18.99
CA THR A 78 -17.34 75.01 19.96
C THR A 78 -16.11 74.27 20.49
N ASN A 79 -15.09 74.03 19.66
CA ASN A 79 -14.05 73.05 19.97
C ASN A 79 -12.65 73.63 20.24
N PHE A 80 -12.34 74.84 19.74
CA PHE A 80 -10.96 75.34 19.75
C PHE A 80 -10.38 75.52 21.15
N ASN A 81 -11.06 76.27 22.02
CA ASN A 81 -10.55 76.59 23.36
C ASN A 81 -10.38 75.34 24.22
N THR A 82 -11.36 74.43 24.19
CA THR A 82 -11.29 73.15 24.92
C THR A 82 -10.15 72.27 24.41
N THR A 83 -9.96 72.22 23.08
CA THR A 83 -8.85 71.47 22.48
C THR A 83 -7.51 72.05 22.86
N LEU A 84 -7.34 73.38 22.79
CA LEU A 84 -6.10 74.03 23.22
C LEU A 84 -5.82 73.84 24.69
N ALA A 85 -6.82 73.90 25.58
CA ALA A 85 -6.61 73.65 27.00
C ALA A 85 -6.08 72.22 27.25
N LYS A 86 -6.67 71.21 26.59
CA LYS A 86 -6.20 69.82 26.65
C LYS A 86 -4.78 69.68 26.07
N THR A 87 -4.50 70.32 24.95
CA THR A 87 -3.17 70.31 24.33
C THR A 87 -2.12 70.97 25.23
N LYS A 88 -2.41 72.12 25.83
CA LYS A 88 -1.52 72.80 26.78
C LYS A 88 -1.26 71.94 28.01
N SER A 89 -2.30 71.30 28.55
CA SER A 89 -2.16 70.34 29.67
C SER A 89 -1.26 69.15 29.30
N TYR A 90 -1.46 68.56 28.10
CA TYR A 90 -0.57 67.51 27.60
C TYR A 90 0.88 67.99 27.48
N ILE A 91 1.09 69.17 26.88
CA ILE A 91 2.42 69.75 26.70
C ILE A 91 3.11 69.94 28.04
N GLY A 92 2.44 70.51 29.05
CA GLY A 92 2.97 70.69 30.40
C GLY A 92 3.30 69.35 31.07
N ASN A 93 2.42 68.35 30.96
CA ASN A 93 2.67 67.02 31.55
C ASN A 93 3.76 66.22 30.81
N SER A 94 4.05 66.58 29.56
CA SER A 94 5.10 65.95 28.75
C SER A 94 6.46 66.64 28.89
N GLU A 95 6.53 67.72 29.66
CA GLU A 95 7.76 68.44 29.90
C GLU A 95 8.76 67.54 30.66
N ASN A 96 9.99 67.44 30.15
CA ASN A 96 11.05 66.60 30.70
C ASN A 96 10.74 65.08 30.76
N THR A 97 9.86 64.58 29.88
CA THR A 97 9.57 63.14 29.82
C THR A 97 10.80 62.28 29.48
N GLU A 98 11.02 61.20 30.24
CA GLU A 98 12.03 60.18 29.90
C GLU A 98 11.51 59.17 28.84
N SER A 99 10.25 59.27 28.42
CA SER A 99 9.65 58.38 27.42
C SER A 99 9.83 58.91 26.01
N ILE A 100 10.53 58.14 25.16
CA ILE A 100 10.71 58.46 23.73
C ILE A 100 9.36 58.68 23.06
N ALA A 101 8.37 57.81 23.27
CA ALA A 101 7.06 57.91 22.61
C ALA A 101 6.32 59.22 22.99
N VAL A 102 6.45 59.66 24.25
CA VAL A 102 5.84 60.92 24.70
C VAL A 102 6.59 62.12 24.12
N ALA A 103 7.93 62.08 24.05
CA ALA A 103 8.72 63.11 23.40
C ALA A 103 8.42 63.24 21.90
N GLU A 104 8.31 62.12 21.18
CA GLU A 104 7.92 62.10 19.76
C GLU A 104 6.52 62.70 19.57
N LYS A 105 5.56 62.33 20.42
CA LYS A 105 4.19 62.89 20.36
C LYS A 105 4.17 64.38 20.71
N ARG A 106 5.07 64.87 21.57
CA ARG A 106 5.24 66.30 21.86
C ARG A 106 5.73 67.06 20.63
N VAL A 107 6.67 66.51 19.87
CA VAL A 107 7.11 67.05 18.56
C VAL A 107 5.94 67.15 17.59
N GLU A 108 5.18 66.06 17.42
CA GLU A 108 4.01 66.04 16.54
C GLU A 108 2.96 67.08 16.96
N THR A 109 2.77 67.27 18.27
CA THR A 109 1.83 68.24 18.82
C THR A 109 2.25 69.68 18.53
N TYR A 110 3.52 70.03 18.71
CA TYR A 110 4.00 71.39 18.40
C TYR A 110 4.01 71.67 16.89
N ASN A 111 4.43 70.73 16.05
CA ASN A 111 4.33 70.87 14.59
C ASN A 111 2.89 71.12 14.14
N LEU A 112 1.94 70.42 14.74
CA LEU A 112 0.53 70.58 14.42
C LEU A 112 -0.04 71.91 14.95
N LEU A 113 0.38 72.36 16.14
CA LEU A 113 0.06 73.71 16.62
C LEU A 113 0.59 74.78 15.67
N GLU A 114 1.84 74.67 15.23
CA GLU A 114 2.43 75.59 14.26
C GLU A 114 1.62 75.63 12.95
N THR A 115 1.19 74.46 12.47
CA THR A 115 0.32 74.36 11.28
C THR A 115 -1.04 75.02 11.52
N VAL A 116 -1.70 74.71 12.64
CA VAL A 116 -3.01 75.26 13.01
C VAL A 116 -2.96 76.78 13.12
N TYR A 117 -1.96 77.34 13.81
CA TYR A 117 -1.79 78.79 13.95
C TYR A 117 -1.32 79.45 12.64
N GLY A 118 -0.56 78.76 11.80
CA GLY A 118 -0.24 79.21 10.44
C GLY A 118 -1.47 79.32 9.55
N LYS A 119 -2.44 78.41 9.70
CA LYS A 119 -3.75 78.47 9.01
C LYS A 119 -4.70 79.50 9.62
N LEU A 120 -4.67 79.68 10.95
CA LEU A 120 -5.42 80.73 11.63
C LEU A 120 -5.09 82.12 11.06
N LYS A 121 -3.83 82.37 10.66
CA LYS A 121 -3.41 83.64 10.04
C LYS A 121 -4.02 83.89 8.65
N GLN A 122 -4.61 82.87 8.03
CA GLN A 122 -5.19 82.93 6.69
C GLN A 122 -6.71 83.09 6.70
N VAL A 123 -7.34 83.08 7.88
CA VAL A 123 -8.80 83.22 8.03
C VAL A 123 -9.15 84.54 8.68
N GLU A 124 -10.26 85.14 8.26
CA GLU A 124 -10.74 86.42 8.77
C GLU A 124 -11.45 86.24 10.13
N LEU A 125 -11.01 86.98 11.15
CA LEU A 125 -11.57 87.00 12.50
C LEU A 125 -12.15 88.39 12.83
N PRO A 126 -13.17 88.49 13.70
CA PRO A 126 -13.80 87.40 14.46
C PRO A 126 -14.76 86.55 13.61
N PHE A 127 -14.96 85.29 14.01
CA PHE A 127 -16.06 84.49 13.46
C PHE A 127 -17.36 84.88 14.17
N VAL A 128 -18.29 85.48 13.43
CA VAL A 128 -19.57 85.95 13.95
C VAL A 128 -20.72 85.11 13.39
N ASP A 129 -21.71 84.78 14.23
CA ASP A 129 -23.00 84.28 13.74
C ASP A 129 -23.71 85.41 12.97
N PRO A 130 -24.20 85.21 11.73
CA PRO A 130 -25.04 86.18 11.04
C PRO A 130 -26.27 86.65 11.84
N LYS A 131 -26.71 85.87 12.83
CA LYS A 131 -27.80 86.22 13.76
C LYS A 131 -27.32 86.84 15.09
N GLY A 132 -26.03 87.15 15.23
CA GLY A 132 -25.43 87.76 16.43
C GLY A 132 -25.41 86.88 17.69
N LYS A 133 -25.66 85.57 17.58
CA LYS A 133 -25.79 84.68 18.75
C LYS A 133 -24.48 84.26 19.40
N TRP A 134 -23.38 84.32 18.65
CA TRP A 134 -22.05 84.01 19.14
C TRP A 134 -21.02 84.74 18.29
N GLU A 135 -19.90 85.04 18.92
CA GLU A 135 -18.70 85.60 18.32
C GLU A 135 -17.51 84.82 18.86
N TRP A 136 -16.55 84.50 18.01
CA TRP A 136 -15.33 83.82 18.40
C TRP A 136 -14.11 84.54 17.84
N THR A 137 -13.17 84.85 18.73
CA THR A 137 -11.85 85.38 18.40
C THR A 137 -10.80 84.67 19.24
N THR A 138 -9.54 84.70 18.80
CA THR A 138 -8.41 84.14 19.54
C THR A 138 -7.13 84.88 19.18
N GLU A 139 -6.15 84.84 20.09
CA GLU A 139 -4.84 85.45 19.86
C GLU A 139 -3.96 84.55 19.01
N PHE A 140 -3.05 85.15 18.23
CA PHE A 140 -2.06 84.41 17.47
C PHE A 140 -0.86 84.04 18.35
N VAL A 141 -0.52 82.75 18.40
CA VAL A 141 0.65 82.24 19.11
C VAL A 141 1.62 81.61 18.11
N ASP A 142 2.88 82.02 18.15
CA ASP A 142 3.95 81.38 17.38
C ASP A 142 4.59 80.24 18.19
N TYR A 143 4.47 79.02 17.67
CA TYR A 143 5.02 77.80 18.29
C TYR A 143 6.32 77.33 17.64
N SER A 144 6.88 78.07 16.68
CA SER A 144 8.06 77.63 15.89
C SER A 144 9.30 77.39 16.76
N VAL A 145 9.52 78.21 17.79
CA VAL A 145 10.64 78.05 18.75
C VAL A 145 10.46 76.78 19.59
N GLN A 146 9.25 76.57 20.12
CA GLN A 146 8.92 75.40 20.96
C GLN A 146 8.93 74.11 20.13
N SER A 147 8.51 74.19 18.87
CA SER A 147 8.58 73.11 17.89
C SER A 147 10.03 72.66 17.67
N LYS A 148 10.93 73.59 17.33
CA LYS A 148 12.37 73.32 17.19
C LYS A 148 12.99 72.76 18.48
N ALA A 149 12.70 73.36 19.62
CA ALA A 149 13.19 72.88 20.93
C ALA A 149 12.69 71.46 21.24
N SER A 150 11.46 71.12 20.85
CA SER A 150 10.92 69.76 21.05
C SER A 150 11.60 68.72 20.17
N VAL A 151 11.95 69.07 18.93
CA VAL A 151 12.71 68.20 18.01
C VAL A 151 14.10 67.94 18.58
N GLU A 152 14.78 68.98 19.04
CA GLU A 152 16.09 68.88 19.67
C GLU A 152 16.03 68.03 20.95
N TYR A 153 15.01 68.22 21.79
CA TYR A 153 14.79 67.41 22.98
C TYR A 153 14.59 65.92 22.63
N ALA A 154 13.71 65.61 21.67
CA ALA A 154 13.46 64.24 21.24
C ALA A 154 14.72 63.59 20.65
N PHE A 155 15.47 64.33 19.82
CA PHE A 155 16.76 63.89 19.29
C PHE A 155 17.73 63.52 20.43
N ASN A 156 17.94 64.43 21.38
CA ASN A 156 18.88 64.24 22.49
C ASN A 156 18.45 63.07 23.41
N LEU A 157 17.15 62.94 23.70
CA LEU A 157 16.63 61.83 24.49
C LEU A 157 16.85 60.48 23.79
N ILE A 158 16.54 60.38 22.49
CA ILE A 158 16.72 59.13 21.73
C ILE A 158 18.21 58.79 21.61
N MET A 159 19.08 59.79 21.40
CA MET A 159 20.54 59.62 21.40
C MET A 159 21.04 59.09 22.75
N LYS A 160 20.58 59.68 23.88
CA LYS A 160 20.89 59.23 25.25
C LYS A 160 20.46 57.78 25.47
N LYS A 161 19.19 57.45 25.19
CA LYS A 161 18.66 56.08 25.35
C LYS A 161 19.35 55.07 24.43
N GLY A 162 19.69 55.47 23.21
CA GLY A 162 20.45 54.64 22.29
C GLY A 162 21.86 54.32 22.80
N LYS A 163 22.53 55.27 23.49
CA LYS A 163 23.81 55.02 24.15
C LYS A 163 23.67 54.14 25.40
N GLU A 164 22.66 54.38 26.24
CA GLU A 164 22.34 53.52 27.39
C GLU A 164 22.11 52.06 26.98
N ASP A 165 21.49 51.83 25.81
CA ASP A 165 21.33 50.48 25.26
C ASP A 165 22.66 49.83 24.84
N ILE A 166 23.61 50.61 24.31
CA ILE A 166 24.97 50.11 24.03
C ILE A 166 25.65 49.68 25.32
N ASP A 167 25.55 50.49 26.37
CA ASP A 167 26.17 50.22 27.67
C ASP A 167 25.58 48.97 28.34
N ARG A 168 24.32 48.65 28.03
CA ARG A 168 23.64 47.40 28.42
C ARG A 168 23.85 46.23 27.45
N SER A 169 24.73 46.38 26.46
CA SER A 169 24.97 45.37 25.40
C SER A 169 23.74 45.04 24.53
N LEU A 170 22.74 45.91 24.49
CA LEU A 170 21.54 45.80 23.62
C LEU A 170 21.81 46.42 22.24
N ILE A 171 22.84 45.93 21.56
CA ILE A 171 23.44 46.56 20.36
C ILE A 171 22.44 46.75 19.22
N LYS A 172 21.52 45.80 19.01
CA LYS A 172 20.47 45.91 17.98
C LYS A 172 19.40 46.95 18.35
N ASP A 173 18.94 46.96 19.60
CA ASP A 173 17.90 47.91 20.05
C ASP A 173 18.43 49.33 20.07
N SER A 174 19.70 49.50 20.43
CA SER A 174 20.43 50.75 20.27
C SER A 174 20.43 51.22 18.81
N TYR A 175 20.74 50.33 17.86
CA TYR A 175 20.82 50.69 16.44
C TYR A 175 19.51 51.24 15.91
N GLU A 176 18.38 50.62 16.27
CA GLU A 176 17.06 51.13 15.85
C GLU A 176 16.77 52.51 16.45
N LYS A 177 17.16 52.77 17.71
CA LYS A 177 17.00 54.10 18.35
C LYS A 177 17.91 55.15 17.70
N LEU A 178 19.21 54.87 17.59
CA LEU A 178 20.19 55.82 17.04
C LEU A 178 19.94 56.10 15.56
N ARG A 179 19.53 55.08 14.78
CA ARG A 179 19.08 55.27 13.41
C ARG A 179 17.86 56.19 13.35
N LYS A 180 16.86 56.00 14.22
CA LYS A 180 15.68 56.87 14.29
C LYS A 180 16.06 58.32 14.60
N ALA A 181 16.91 58.55 15.60
CA ALA A 181 17.42 59.89 15.93
C ALA A 181 18.09 60.52 14.69
N TYR A 182 18.99 59.78 14.06
CA TYR A 182 19.74 60.23 12.88
C TYR A 182 18.87 60.49 11.65
N SER A 183 17.86 59.66 11.39
CA SER A 183 17.06 59.76 10.16
C SER A 183 15.87 60.71 10.28
N LYS A 184 15.26 60.82 11.46
CA LYS A 184 13.99 61.55 11.67
C LYS A 184 14.19 62.92 12.32
N TYR A 185 15.17 63.08 13.22
CA TYR A 185 15.28 64.27 14.08
C TYR A 185 16.60 65.04 13.93
N CYS A 186 17.58 64.47 13.24
CA CYS A 186 18.86 65.12 12.99
C CYS A 186 18.74 66.17 11.88
N SER A 187 19.13 67.42 12.16
CA SER A 187 19.19 68.47 11.14
C SER A 187 20.34 68.24 10.16
N SER A 188 20.25 68.84 8.96
CA SER A 188 21.28 68.74 7.92
C SER A 188 22.66 69.13 8.42
N ASP A 189 22.72 70.20 9.22
CA ASP A 189 23.96 70.90 9.53
C ASP A 189 24.84 70.11 10.50
N ILE A 190 24.23 69.30 11.37
CA ILE A 190 24.93 68.45 12.35
C ILE A 190 24.98 66.98 11.93
N ARG A 191 24.55 66.64 10.71
CA ARG A 191 24.34 65.24 10.30
C ARG A 191 25.64 64.46 10.24
N ILE A 192 26.69 65.03 9.65
CA ILE A 192 28.01 64.40 9.56
C ILE A 192 28.61 64.19 10.95
N GLU A 193 28.50 65.19 11.83
CA GLU A 193 28.98 65.10 13.20
C GLU A 193 28.20 64.03 14.00
N THR A 194 26.88 63.98 13.85
CA THR A 194 26.04 62.98 14.50
C THR A 194 26.36 61.56 14.03
N ALA A 195 26.56 61.35 12.72
CA ALA A 195 26.99 60.07 12.18
C ALA A 195 28.33 59.63 12.79
N LYS A 196 29.31 60.54 12.87
CA LYS A 196 30.59 60.29 13.53
C LYS A 196 30.41 59.93 15.01
N LYS A 197 29.58 60.68 15.75
CA LYS A 197 29.29 60.44 17.17
C LYS A 197 28.65 59.08 17.42
N ILE A 198 27.65 58.69 16.62
CA ILE A 198 27.02 57.37 16.68
C ILE A 198 28.04 56.27 16.35
N SER A 199 28.84 56.47 15.28
CA SER A 199 29.93 55.55 14.96
C SER A 199 30.88 55.41 16.14
N THR A 200 31.31 56.51 16.78
CA THR A 200 32.18 56.48 17.96
C THR A 200 31.61 55.61 19.07
N TYR A 201 30.33 55.78 19.44
CA TYR A 201 29.68 54.95 20.47
C TYR A 201 29.80 53.45 20.20
N TYR A 202 29.54 53.02 18.96
CA TYR A 202 29.70 51.61 18.60
C TYR A 202 31.16 51.16 18.58
N THR A 203 32.07 52.01 18.09
CA THR A 203 33.49 51.67 17.98
C THR A 203 34.17 51.57 19.35
N GLU A 204 33.76 52.37 20.33
CA GLU A 204 34.23 52.30 21.72
C GLU A 204 33.77 50.99 22.37
N PHE A 205 32.46 50.67 22.29
CA PHE A 205 31.93 49.42 22.79
C PHE A 205 32.63 48.22 22.15
N ALA A 206 32.76 48.23 20.81
CA ALA A 206 33.36 47.12 20.08
C ALA A 206 34.85 46.98 20.41
N SER A 207 35.58 48.09 20.58
CA SER A 207 36.99 48.08 20.94
C SER A 207 37.26 47.52 22.34
N SER A 208 36.38 47.81 23.30
CA SER A 208 36.48 47.27 24.66
C SER A 208 36.18 45.77 24.74
N ASN A 209 35.43 45.23 23.77
CA ASN A 209 34.96 43.85 23.78
C ASN A 209 35.67 42.93 22.77
N GLN A 210 36.42 43.46 21.79
CA GLN A 210 37.09 42.68 20.74
C GLN A 210 38.17 41.71 21.27
N THR A 211 38.70 41.95 22.48
CA THR A 211 39.70 41.09 23.11
C THR A 211 39.09 39.97 23.96
N SER A 212 37.76 39.91 24.12
CA SER A 212 37.08 38.87 24.89
C SER A 212 37.39 37.45 24.39
N SER A 213 37.34 36.48 25.30
CA SER A 213 37.36 35.04 25.00
C SER A 213 35.96 34.42 24.90
N ASP A 214 34.92 35.17 25.30
CA ASP A 214 33.54 34.76 25.16
C ASP A 214 33.02 35.06 23.76
N ILE A 215 32.48 34.03 23.10
CA ILE A 215 31.99 34.13 21.72
C ILE A 215 30.79 35.08 21.64
N ALA A 216 29.86 35.05 22.60
CA ALA A 216 28.67 35.90 22.55
C ALA A 216 29.05 37.39 22.60
N THR A 217 29.99 37.73 23.47
CA THR A 217 30.57 39.07 23.58
C THR A 217 31.26 39.52 22.29
N LEU A 218 32.05 38.64 21.65
CA LEU A 218 32.70 38.94 20.37
C LEU A 218 31.69 39.14 19.23
N VAL A 219 30.59 38.38 19.21
CA VAL A 219 29.51 38.56 18.23
C VAL A 219 28.90 39.96 18.37
N LEU A 220 28.62 40.41 19.59
CA LEU A 220 28.12 41.76 19.85
C LEU A 220 29.13 42.84 19.42
N ALA A 221 30.43 42.62 19.68
CA ALA A 221 31.48 43.53 19.21
C ALA A 221 31.54 43.60 17.67
N HIS A 222 31.43 42.45 16.98
CA HIS A 222 31.38 42.38 15.52
C HIS A 222 30.15 43.10 14.95
N GLU A 223 28.97 42.92 15.58
CA GLU A 223 27.74 43.64 15.21
C GLU A 223 27.88 45.15 15.40
N ALA A 224 28.44 45.59 16.53
CA ALA A 224 28.70 47.01 16.81
C ALA A 224 29.63 47.63 15.75
N TRP A 225 30.75 46.98 15.39
CA TRP A 225 31.57 47.43 14.25
C TRP A 225 30.76 47.50 12.95
N GLY A 226 29.88 46.52 12.70
CA GLY A 226 28.97 46.52 11.56
C GLY A 226 28.01 47.71 11.55
N TYR A 227 27.45 48.09 12.70
CA TYR A 227 26.58 49.25 12.82
C TYR A 227 27.34 50.58 12.70
N ALA A 228 28.55 50.67 13.26
CA ALA A 228 29.41 51.84 13.06
C ALA A 228 29.63 52.14 11.57
N LEU A 229 29.86 51.10 10.76
CA LEU A 229 30.04 51.20 9.31
C LEU A 229 28.76 51.60 8.55
N LYS A 230 27.56 51.42 9.12
CA LYS A 230 26.33 51.91 8.48
C LYS A 230 26.19 53.43 8.57
N PHE A 231 26.78 54.05 9.59
CA PHE A 231 26.82 55.51 9.74
C PHE A 231 28.07 56.13 9.11
N THR A 232 29.21 55.44 9.17
CA THR A 232 30.48 55.88 8.56
C THR A 232 31.11 54.73 7.74
N PRO A 233 30.70 54.52 6.47
CA PRO A 233 31.12 53.35 5.68
C PRO A 233 32.61 53.24 5.37
N SER A 234 33.30 54.37 5.27
CA SER A 234 34.74 54.45 4.98
C SER A 234 35.64 54.36 6.20
N LEU A 235 35.10 54.03 7.38
CA LEU A 235 35.87 53.96 8.63
C LEU A 235 36.82 52.75 8.61
N ALA A 236 38.04 52.96 8.12
CA ALA A 236 39.06 51.92 7.91
C ALA A 236 39.34 51.09 9.18
N GLN A 237 39.37 51.72 10.36
CA GLN A 237 39.52 51.03 11.63
C GLN A 237 38.41 50.00 11.86
N ALA A 238 37.15 50.36 11.58
CA ALA A 238 36.01 49.47 11.77
C ALA A 238 35.98 48.32 10.75
N ILE A 239 36.35 48.58 9.48
CA ILE A 239 36.49 47.53 8.45
C ILE A 239 37.49 46.48 8.91
N ASN A 240 38.69 46.92 9.31
CA ASN A 240 39.77 46.04 9.72
C ASN A 240 39.47 45.33 11.05
N ALA A 241 38.90 46.03 12.04
CA ALA A 241 38.57 45.45 13.33
C ALA A 241 37.44 44.43 13.24
N LYS A 242 36.40 44.69 12.42
CA LYS A 242 35.31 43.74 12.17
C LYS A 242 35.83 42.41 11.60
N ASP A 243 36.70 42.46 10.58
CA ASP A 243 37.33 41.26 10.00
C ASP A 243 38.20 40.52 11.03
N LYS A 244 39.00 41.24 11.83
CA LYS A 244 39.81 40.65 12.91
C LYS A 244 38.94 39.93 13.96
N VAL A 245 37.83 40.55 14.39
CA VAL A 245 36.90 39.92 15.35
C VAL A 245 36.25 38.69 14.76
N ALA A 246 35.81 38.73 13.49
CA ALA A 246 35.24 37.57 12.80
C ALA A 246 36.24 36.40 12.74
N LYS A 247 37.50 36.68 12.37
CA LYS A 247 38.59 35.68 12.40
C LYS A 247 38.81 35.10 13.80
N LYS A 248 38.80 35.93 14.85
CA LYS A 248 38.93 35.46 16.23
C LYS A 248 37.76 34.58 16.69
N ILE A 249 36.52 34.93 16.35
CA ILE A 249 35.35 34.08 16.61
C ILE A 249 35.54 32.72 15.92
N ALA A 250 36.01 32.73 14.67
CA ALA A 250 36.29 31.52 13.92
C ALA A 250 37.35 30.64 14.62
N GLU A 251 38.45 31.22 15.09
CA GLU A 251 39.50 30.52 15.82
C GLU A 251 38.99 29.89 17.14
N LEU A 252 38.12 30.57 17.88
CA LEU A 252 37.54 30.01 19.11
C LEU A 252 36.64 28.80 18.82
N TYR A 253 35.81 28.88 17.77
CA TYR A 253 35.02 27.73 17.31
C TYR A 253 35.92 26.59 16.82
N TYR A 254 36.99 26.90 16.09
CA TYR A 254 37.97 25.91 15.65
C TYR A 254 38.66 25.22 16.83
N LYS A 255 39.08 25.96 17.85
CA LYS A 255 39.68 25.41 19.07
C LYS A 255 38.71 24.46 19.79
N LYS A 256 37.46 24.89 20.01
CA LYS A 256 36.42 24.06 20.64
C LYS A 256 36.12 22.80 19.81
N GLY A 257 36.06 22.91 18.49
CA GLY A 257 35.93 21.77 17.58
C GLY A 257 37.12 20.81 17.70
N SER A 258 38.34 21.33 17.76
CA SER A 258 39.56 20.53 17.91
C SER A 258 39.57 19.76 19.22
N GLU A 259 39.21 20.39 20.34
CA GLU A 259 39.08 19.73 21.66
C GLU A 259 38.07 18.58 21.60
N LEU A 260 36.88 18.81 21.03
CA LEU A 260 35.85 17.79 20.86
C LEU A 260 36.33 16.62 19.97
N LEU A 261 37.06 16.91 18.89
CA LEU A 261 37.58 15.92 17.96
C LEU A 261 38.62 14.98 18.60
N THR A 262 39.32 15.39 19.67
CA THR A 262 40.25 14.51 20.38
C THR A 262 39.54 13.40 21.17
N SER A 263 38.23 13.53 21.41
CA SER A 263 37.48 12.58 22.21
C SER A 263 37.37 11.18 21.57
N LYS A 264 37.19 10.17 22.43
CA LYS A 264 36.79 8.81 22.03
C LYS A 264 35.28 8.65 21.85
N ASP A 265 34.48 9.61 22.33
CA ASP A 265 33.03 9.61 22.19
C ASP A 265 32.63 10.10 20.79
N VAL A 266 31.91 9.25 20.05
CA VAL A 266 31.43 9.57 18.69
C VAL A 266 30.51 10.80 18.69
N ASN A 267 29.70 11.01 19.73
CA ASN A 267 28.81 12.17 19.81
C ASN A 267 29.59 13.48 19.91
N LYS A 268 30.72 13.47 20.63
CA LYS A 268 31.63 14.63 20.69
C LYS A 268 32.30 14.88 19.32
N ASN A 269 32.68 13.82 18.60
CA ASN A 269 33.19 13.97 17.23
C ASN A 269 32.12 14.53 16.27
N ILE A 270 30.84 14.17 16.45
CA ILE A 270 29.73 14.77 15.69
C ILE A 270 29.61 16.26 16.00
N GLN A 271 29.64 16.64 17.28
CA GLN A 271 29.58 18.04 17.71
C GLN A 271 30.77 18.86 17.18
N SER A 272 31.97 18.26 17.03
CA SER A 272 33.12 18.99 16.49
C SER A 272 32.90 19.44 15.04
N VAL A 273 32.22 18.64 14.22
CA VAL A 273 31.84 19.02 12.84
C VAL A 273 31.03 20.31 12.84
N ASP A 274 30.08 20.46 13.77
CA ASP A 274 29.26 21.67 13.86
C ASP A 274 30.08 22.88 14.32
N GLN A 275 31.01 22.70 15.26
CA GLN A 275 31.92 23.78 15.66
C GLN A 275 32.82 24.22 14.49
N PHE A 276 33.39 23.28 13.73
CA PHE A 276 34.21 23.64 12.56
C PHE A 276 33.39 24.33 11.46
N LYS A 277 32.13 23.94 11.24
CA LYS A 277 31.23 24.67 10.32
C LYS A 277 30.97 26.10 10.79
N LEU A 278 30.79 26.31 12.10
CA LEU A 278 30.68 27.65 12.66
C LEU A 278 31.97 28.47 12.45
N ALA A 279 33.14 27.87 12.61
CA ALA A 279 34.40 28.51 12.28
C ALA A 279 34.45 28.96 10.81
N VAL A 280 34.11 28.08 9.86
CA VAL A 280 34.06 28.41 8.42
C VAL A 280 33.00 29.46 8.10
N LYS A 281 31.88 29.48 8.82
CA LYS A 281 30.84 30.52 8.66
C LYS A 281 31.38 31.92 9.00
N TRP A 282 32.18 32.04 10.06
CA TRP A 282 32.77 33.30 10.50
C TRP A 282 34.01 33.70 9.70
N ASN A 283 34.76 32.72 9.18
CA ASN A 283 35.87 32.94 8.28
C ASN A 283 35.87 31.89 7.16
N ALA A 284 35.32 32.25 5.99
CA ALA A 284 35.19 31.34 4.85
C ALA A 284 36.55 30.76 4.39
N ASN A 285 37.64 31.49 4.63
CA ASN A 285 39.00 31.11 4.24
C ASN A 285 39.75 30.32 5.33
N HIS A 286 39.06 29.87 6.39
CA HIS A 286 39.65 29.05 7.45
C HIS A 286 39.89 27.60 6.97
N ASN A 287 41.00 27.41 6.26
CA ASN A 287 41.35 26.14 5.63
C ASN A 287 41.49 24.98 6.64
N ASP A 288 42.03 25.23 7.83
CA ASP A 288 42.20 24.20 8.86
C ASP A 288 40.87 23.68 9.41
N ALA A 289 39.88 24.55 9.61
CA ALA A 289 38.53 24.13 9.98
C ALA A 289 37.88 23.29 8.88
N ARG A 290 38.05 23.65 7.60
CA ARG A 290 37.56 22.85 6.46
C ARG A 290 38.19 21.45 6.44
N LYS A 291 39.51 21.36 6.53
CA LYS A 291 40.23 20.07 6.62
C LYS A 291 39.79 19.26 7.85
N SER A 292 39.53 19.93 8.97
CA SER A 292 39.10 19.26 10.21
C SER A 292 37.66 18.74 10.15
N ILE A 293 36.78 19.35 9.35
CA ILE A 293 35.45 18.78 9.05
C ILE A 293 35.62 17.41 8.41
N ASP A 294 36.47 17.29 7.38
CA ASP A 294 36.66 16.02 6.67
C ASP A 294 37.33 14.97 7.57
N LYS A 295 38.34 15.36 8.34
CA LYS A 295 38.97 14.50 9.36
C LYS A 295 37.97 14.00 10.42
N ALA A 296 37.08 14.87 10.88
CA ALA A 296 36.04 14.50 11.84
C ALA A 296 35.04 13.51 11.23
N LYS A 297 34.56 13.76 10.01
CA LYS A 297 33.69 12.82 9.27
C LYS A 297 34.35 11.45 9.11
N GLU A 298 35.63 11.41 8.74
CA GLU A 298 36.39 10.17 8.59
C GLU A 298 36.47 9.40 9.91
N LYS A 299 36.81 10.09 11.01
CA LYS A 299 36.87 9.47 12.35
C LYS A 299 35.51 8.92 12.81
N ILE A 300 34.41 9.62 12.51
CA ILE A 300 33.05 9.16 12.82
C ILE A 300 32.69 7.93 11.96
N ALA A 301 32.98 7.98 10.66
CA ALA A 301 32.75 6.86 9.76
C ALA A 301 33.55 5.61 10.18
N GLU A 302 34.82 5.78 10.56
CA GLU A 302 35.68 4.71 11.08
C GLU A 302 35.08 4.08 12.35
N PHE A 303 34.59 4.90 13.29
CA PHE A 303 33.98 4.40 14.52
C PHE A 303 32.82 3.45 14.23
N TYR A 304 31.89 3.87 13.36
CA TYR A 304 30.74 3.04 13.00
C TYR A 304 31.15 1.81 12.20
N TYR A 305 32.10 1.95 11.26
CA TYR A 305 32.64 0.83 10.49
C TYR A 305 33.30 -0.22 11.40
N ALA A 306 34.18 0.19 12.31
CA ALA A 306 34.85 -0.69 13.27
C ALA A 306 33.84 -1.35 14.23
N SER A 307 32.78 -0.63 14.62
CA SER A 307 31.69 -1.18 15.43
C SER A 307 30.92 -2.28 14.68
N ALA A 308 30.66 -2.08 13.39
CA ALA A 308 30.06 -3.10 12.53
C ALA A 308 30.96 -4.34 12.42
N ILE A 309 32.25 -4.16 12.13
CA ILE A 309 33.24 -5.26 12.04
C ILE A 309 33.35 -6.05 13.35
N LYS A 310 33.37 -5.36 14.49
CA LYS A 310 33.41 -6.01 15.81
C LYS A 310 32.18 -6.88 16.04
N LEU A 311 31.00 -6.39 15.63
CA LEU A 311 29.74 -7.11 15.78
C LEU A 311 29.63 -8.29 14.78
N GLU A 312 30.13 -8.15 13.56
CA GLU A 312 30.24 -9.24 12.57
C GLU A 312 31.05 -10.44 13.09
N LYS A 313 32.13 -10.17 13.84
CA LYS A 313 33.00 -11.18 14.45
C LYS A 313 32.43 -11.81 15.72
N SER A 314 31.35 -11.26 16.28
CA SER A 314 30.75 -11.78 17.51
C SER A 314 29.88 -13.03 17.24
N SER A 315 29.65 -13.83 18.28
CA SER A 315 28.82 -15.05 18.19
C SER A 315 27.32 -14.74 17.98
N LYS A 316 26.85 -13.59 18.49
CA LYS A 316 25.49 -13.08 18.28
C LYS A 316 25.50 -12.18 17.04
N LYS A 317 25.43 -12.80 15.86
CA LYS A 317 25.36 -12.08 14.57
C LYS A 317 24.03 -11.34 14.43
N GLU A 318 23.95 -10.15 15.02
CA GLU A 318 22.79 -9.25 14.93
C GLU A 318 22.80 -8.47 13.61
N LYS A 319 22.46 -9.17 12.52
CA LYS A 319 22.51 -8.68 11.13
C LYS A 319 22.01 -7.23 10.98
N ASP A 320 20.82 -6.92 11.50
CA ASP A 320 20.21 -5.60 11.31
C ASP A 320 21.00 -4.49 12.01
N LYS A 321 21.58 -4.76 13.19
CA LYS A 321 22.46 -3.81 13.88
C LYS A 321 23.78 -3.62 13.14
N ILE A 322 24.36 -4.68 12.59
CA ILE A 322 25.58 -4.61 11.77
C ILE A 322 25.35 -3.71 10.55
N ILE A 323 24.26 -3.95 9.81
CA ILE A 323 23.88 -3.14 8.65
C ILE A 323 23.64 -1.68 9.05
N ALA A 324 22.97 -1.43 10.19
CA ALA A 324 22.74 -0.07 10.68
C ALA A 324 24.04 0.68 10.97
N PHE A 325 25.07 0.01 11.49
CA PHE A 325 26.38 0.61 11.69
C PHE A 325 27.09 0.93 10.36
N TYR A 326 27.09 0.03 9.38
CA TYR A 326 27.66 0.36 8.05
C TYR A 326 26.94 1.53 7.38
N ARG A 327 25.60 1.58 7.45
CA ARG A 327 24.83 2.72 6.92
C ARG A 327 25.13 4.01 7.67
N SER A 328 25.37 3.93 8.99
CA SER A 328 25.79 5.08 9.78
C SER A 328 27.16 5.60 9.34
N ALA A 329 28.12 4.72 9.00
CA ALA A 329 29.39 5.15 8.40
C ALA A 329 29.17 5.84 7.04
N GLN A 330 28.34 5.26 6.17
CA GLN A 330 28.03 5.81 4.84
C GLN A 330 27.30 7.16 4.88
N LYS A 331 26.54 7.45 5.96
CA LYS A 331 25.92 8.77 6.17
C LYS A 331 26.95 9.89 6.24
N TRP A 332 28.14 9.60 6.77
CA TRP A 332 29.22 10.58 6.94
C TRP A 332 30.13 10.65 5.73
N ILE A 333 30.45 9.51 5.13
CA ILE A 333 31.24 9.41 3.89
C ILE A 333 30.57 8.39 2.97
N PRO A 334 29.96 8.83 1.85
CA PRO A 334 29.48 7.92 0.81
C PRO A 334 30.59 6.97 0.37
N ASP A 335 30.26 5.70 0.17
CA ASP A 335 31.24 4.66 -0.23
C ASP A 335 32.41 4.46 0.75
N TYR A 336 32.19 4.67 2.05
CA TYR A 336 33.22 4.41 3.06
C TYR A 336 33.69 2.94 3.07
N LYS A 337 34.92 2.72 2.59
CA LYS A 337 35.57 1.40 2.47
C LYS A 337 34.67 0.39 1.75
N ASP A 338 34.58 -0.84 2.25
CA ASP A 338 33.76 -1.93 1.70
C ASP A 338 32.36 -2.03 2.33
N SER A 339 31.86 -0.96 2.99
CA SER A 339 30.57 -0.97 3.71
C SER A 339 29.40 -1.43 2.85
N MET A 340 29.31 -0.96 1.60
CA MET A 340 28.26 -1.34 0.65
C MET A 340 28.29 -2.85 0.39
N TYR A 341 29.46 -3.36 0.01
CA TYR A 341 29.70 -4.78 -0.23
C TYR A 341 29.28 -5.63 0.98
N ARG A 342 29.66 -5.22 2.20
CA ARG A 342 29.33 -5.96 3.43
C ARG A 342 27.84 -5.98 3.73
N ILE A 343 27.16 -4.82 3.64
CA ILE A 343 25.71 -4.73 3.83
C ILE A 343 24.98 -5.73 2.94
N TYR A 344 25.31 -5.73 1.65
CA TYR A 344 24.62 -6.57 0.69
C TYR A 344 25.05 -8.03 0.78
N SER A 345 26.31 -8.32 1.05
CA SER A 345 26.79 -9.69 1.30
C SER A 345 26.09 -10.32 2.52
N LEU A 346 25.85 -9.56 3.58
CA LEU A 346 25.08 -10.03 4.74
C LEU A 346 23.61 -10.33 4.38
N ASN A 347 22.99 -9.50 3.54
CA ASN A 347 21.63 -9.75 3.04
C ASN A 347 21.56 -11.02 2.20
N VAL A 348 22.42 -11.12 1.19
CA VAL A 348 22.47 -12.29 0.33
C VAL A 348 22.82 -13.56 1.11
N GLY A 349 23.80 -13.52 2.02
CA GLY A 349 24.19 -14.66 2.85
C GLY A 349 23.05 -15.17 3.74
N SER A 350 22.25 -14.27 4.33
CA SER A 350 21.06 -14.64 5.11
C SER A 350 20.00 -15.35 4.26
N GLU A 351 19.76 -14.85 3.05
CA GLU A 351 18.83 -15.47 2.10
C GLU A 351 19.35 -16.82 1.59
N LEU A 352 20.67 -16.94 1.42
CA LEU A 352 21.33 -18.18 1.02
C LEU A 352 21.23 -19.27 2.08
N ILE A 353 21.35 -18.94 3.36
CA ILE A 353 21.10 -19.90 4.47
C ILE A 353 19.68 -20.44 4.38
N THR A 354 18.70 -19.55 4.16
CA THR A 354 17.30 -19.92 3.99
C THR A 354 17.11 -20.81 2.75
N LEU A 355 17.81 -20.50 1.67
CA LEU A 355 17.81 -21.29 0.44
C LEU A 355 18.39 -22.69 0.63
N LYS A 356 19.55 -22.82 1.29
CA LYS A 356 20.15 -24.12 1.65
C LYS A 356 19.17 -24.99 2.45
N LYS A 357 18.46 -24.40 3.43
CA LYS A 357 17.43 -25.09 4.22
C LYS A 357 16.24 -25.55 3.37
N ASN A 358 15.71 -24.67 2.52
CA ASN A 358 14.56 -25.01 1.67
C ASN A 358 14.91 -26.03 0.58
N LEU A 359 16.14 -25.99 0.04
CA LEU A 359 16.66 -27.02 -0.87
C LEU A 359 16.71 -28.38 -0.18
N ALA A 360 17.30 -28.47 1.01
CA ALA A 360 17.37 -29.72 1.76
C ALA A 360 15.98 -30.31 2.06
N GLU A 361 15.03 -29.48 2.50
CA GLU A 361 13.65 -29.93 2.74
C GLU A 361 12.96 -30.36 1.43
N THR A 362 13.17 -29.65 0.34
CA THR A 362 12.61 -30.04 -0.98
C THR A 362 13.22 -31.35 -1.46
N ARG A 363 14.53 -31.56 -1.29
CA ARG A 363 15.22 -32.81 -1.60
C ARG A 363 14.66 -33.98 -0.78
N LYS A 364 14.39 -33.76 0.50
CA LYS A 364 13.74 -34.76 1.38
C LYS A 364 12.35 -35.15 0.84
N GLN A 365 11.50 -34.18 0.47
CA GLN A 365 10.17 -34.47 -0.08
C GLN A 365 10.26 -35.15 -1.45
N TYR A 366 11.19 -34.72 -2.31
CA TYR A 366 11.48 -35.34 -3.59
C TYR A 366 11.85 -36.82 -3.45
N THR A 367 12.79 -37.16 -2.56
CA THR A 367 13.21 -38.54 -2.32
C THR A 367 12.06 -39.39 -1.78
N ALA A 368 11.26 -38.84 -0.86
CA ALA A 368 10.08 -39.53 -0.31
C ALA A 368 9.03 -39.85 -1.39
N LEU A 369 8.76 -38.91 -2.31
CA LEU A 369 7.83 -39.12 -3.42
C LEU A 369 8.39 -40.14 -4.43
N THR A 370 9.66 -40.01 -4.80
CA THR A 370 10.34 -40.88 -5.78
C THR A 370 10.36 -42.33 -5.32
N ASN A 371 10.71 -42.59 -4.06
CA ASN A 371 10.78 -43.95 -3.52
C ASN A 371 9.41 -44.64 -3.50
N ARG A 372 8.31 -43.88 -3.52
CA ARG A 372 6.95 -44.41 -3.41
C ARG A 372 6.22 -44.50 -4.73
N ILE A 373 6.60 -43.72 -5.74
CA ILE A 373 5.86 -43.64 -7.01
C ILE A 373 5.76 -44.99 -7.72
N GLY A 374 6.78 -45.85 -7.59
CA GLY A 374 6.77 -47.22 -8.12
C GLY A 374 5.68 -48.09 -7.46
N THR A 375 5.63 -48.12 -6.13
CA THR A 375 4.63 -48.86 -5.35
C THR A 375 3.21 -48.36 -5.62
N ILE A 376 3.05 -47.04 -5.71
CA ILE A 376 1.76 -46.41 -6.02
C ILE A 376 1.33 -46.79 -7.44
N SER A 377 2.22 -46.70 -8.44
CA SER A 377 1.92 -47.11 -9.81
C SER A 377 1.42 -48.55 -9.85
N ALA A 378 2.14 -49.50 -9.25
CA ALA A 378 1.73 -50.90 -9.25
C ALA A 378 0.34 -51.11 -8.61
N SER A 379 0.03 -50.37 -7.54
CA SER A 379 -1.28 -50.44 -6.88
C SER A 379 -2.40 -49.83 -7.74
N VAL A 380 -2.12 -48.70 -8.41
CA VAL A 380 -3.06 -48.02 -9.31
C VAL A 380 -3.32 -48.87 -10.55
N ASP A 381 -2.28 -49.44 -11.17
CA ASP A 381 -2.37 -50.35 -12.31
C ASP A 381 -3.22 -51.57 -11.97
N LYS A 382 -3.00 -52.14 -10.77
CA LYS A 382 -3.82 -53.26 -10.30
C LYS A 382 -5.27 -52.88 -10.06
N GLY A 383 -5.51 -51.73 -9.43
CA GLY A 383 -6.86 -51.19 -9.23
C GLY A 383 -7.59 -50.96 -10.56
N TYR A 384 -6.89 -50.42 -11.55
CA TYR A 384 -7.43 -50.18 -12.89
C TYR A 384 -7.79 -51.49 -13.58
N GLU A 385 -6.88 -52.47 -13.61
CA GLU A 385 -7.10 -53.81 -14.16
C GLU A 385 -8.34 -54.48 -13.54
N VAL A 386 -8.47 -54.40 -12.21
CA VAL A 386 -9.62 -54.96 -11.50
C VAL A 386 -10.92 -54.30 -11.92
N MET A 387 -10.95 -52.96 -12.00
CA MET A 387 -12.15 -52.24 -12.42
C MET A 387 -12.51 -52.50 -13.89
N GLU A 388 -11.53 -52.72 -14.78
CA GLU A 388 -11.79 -53.18 -16.14
C GLU A 388 -12.46 -54.55 -16.18
N VAL A 389 -11.92 -55.50 -15.40
CA VAL A 389 -12.49 -56.85 -15.31
C VAL A 389 -13.90 -56.83 -14.71
N VAL A 390 -14.13 -56.05 -13.65
CA VAL A 390 -15.45 -55.90 -13.02
C VAL A 390 -16.45 -55.27 -13.99
N THR A 391 -16.05 -54.24 -14.75
CA THR A 391 -16.91 -53.60 -15.77
C THR A 391 -17.25 -54.59 -16.89
N TYR A 392 -16.26 -55.35 -17.37
CA TYR A 392 -16.48 -56.42 -18.33
C TYR A 392 -17.48 -57.46 -17.80
N ILE A 393 -17.33 -57.88 -16.55
CA ILE A 393 -18.24 -58.85 -15.92
C ILE A 393 -19.64 -58.27 -15.77
N SER A 394 -19.80 -57.02 -15.35
CA SER A 394 -21.10 -56.33 -15.28
C SER A 394 -21.85 -56.44 -16.61
N SER A 395 -21.20 -56.07 -17.72
CA SER A 395 -21.78 -56.16 -19.07
C SER A 395 -22.09 -57.60 -19.49
N GLN A 396 -21.13 -58.52 -19.34
CA GLN A 396 -21.31 -59.91 -19.75
C GLN A 396 -22.36 -60.64 -18.90
N THR A 397 -22.45 -60.35 -17.61
CA THR A 397 -23.44 -60.98 -16.71
C THR A 397 -24.84 -60.50 -17.04
N LYS A 398 -25.03 -59.21 -17.38
CA LYS A 398 -26.32 -58.67 -17.86
C LYS A 398 -26.77 -59.34 -19.17
N SER A 399 -25.86 -59.45 -20.13
CA SER A 399 -26.12 -60.14 -21.40
C SER A 399 -26.46 -61.63 -21.18
N LEU A 400 -25.66 -62.30 -20.34
CA LEU A 400 -25.85 -63.71 -20.00
C LEU A 400 -27.18 -63.95 -19.29
N ASN A 401 -27.54 -63.13 -18.31
CA ASN A 401 -28.82 -63.21 -17.59
C ASN A 401 -30.01 -63.01 -18.53
N THR A 402 -29.93 -62.05 -19.45
CA THR A 402 -30.99 -61.82 -20.46
C THR A 402 -31.17 -63.05 -21.33
N LYS A 403 -30.06 -63.64 -21.81
CA LYS A 403 -30.10 -64.87 -22.59
C LYS A 403 -30.66 -66.06 -21.78
N MET A 404 -30.23 -66.23 -20.52
CA MET A 404 -30.77 -67.24 -19.62
C MET A 404 -32.27 -67.07 -19.36
N LYS A 405 -32.75 -65.83 -19.16
CA LYS A 405 -34.19 -65.53 -19.01
C LYS A 405 -34.99 -65.90 -20.27
N ASN A 406 -34.49 -65.55 -21.45
CA ASN A 406 -35.14 -65.91 -22.71
C ASN A 406 -35.23 -67.42 -22.87
N VAL A 407 -34.11 -68.13 -22.70
CA VAL A 407 -34.06 -69.60 -22.72
C VAL A 407 -35.02 -70.18 -21.67
N GLY A 408 -35.00 -69.67 -20.45
CA GLY A 408 -35.86 -70.13 -19.36
C GLY A 408 -37.35 -69.93 -19.63
N SER A 409 -37.74 -68.81 -20.27
CA SER A 409 -39.12 -68.56 -20.68
C SER A 409 -39.62 -69.57 -21.72
N THR A 410 -38.78 -69.89 -22.71
CA THR A 410 -39.08 -70.93 -23.71
C THR A 410 -39.14 -72.31 -23.08
N LEU A 411 -38.19 -72.66 -22.20
CA LEU A 411 -38.21 -73.94 -21.47
C LEU A 411 -39.43 -74.07 -20.55
N LYS A 412 -39.86 -72.99 -19.90
CA LYS A 412 -41.06 -72.99 -19.04
C LYS A 412 -42.33 -73.28 -19.87
N ALA A 413 -42.46 -72.70 -21.06
CA ALA A 413 -43.56 -73.01 -21.96
C ALA A 413 -43.57 -74.49 -22.41
N LEU A 414 -42.39 -75.10 -22.54
CA LEU A 414 -42.24 -76.50 -22.93
C LEU A 414 -42.55 -77.49 -21.80
N ASN A 415 -42.32 -77.10 -20.54
CA ASN A 415 -42.65 -77.93 -19.38
C ASN A 415 -44.16 -78.21 -19.23
N ALA A 416 -45.03 -77.46 -19.93
CA ALA A 416 -46.46 -77.71 -19.96
C ALA A 416 -46.86 -78.93 -20.82
N ILE A 417 -45.93 -79.52 -21.57
CA ILE A 417 -46.18 -80.71 -22.40
C ILE A 417 -45.64 -81.97 -21.67
N PRO A 418 -46.45 -82.99 -21.36
CA PRO A 418 -46.09 -84.09 -20.44
C PRO A 418 -44.79 -84.86 -20.76
N VAL A 419 -44.56 -85.27 -22.01
CA VAL A 419 -43.36 -86.04 -22.41
C VAL A 419 -42.13 -85.14 -22.56
N VAL A 420 -42.35 -83.89 -22.97
CA VAL A 420 -41.31 -82.85 -23.12
C VAL A 420 -40.80 -82.41 -21.75
N GLY A 421 -41.70 -82.34 -20.76
CA GLY A 421 -41.46 -81.84 -19.41
C GLY A 421 -40.34 -82.56 -18.65
N THR A 422 -40.08 -83.84 -18.92
CA THR A 422 -38.99 -84.58 -18.25
C THR A 422 -37.61 -84.15 -18.75
N VAL A 423 -37.43 -83.99 -20.08
CA VAL A 423 -36.14 -83.60 -20.68
C VAL A 423 -35.91 -82.08 -20.57
N SER A 424 -36.94 -81.28 -20.84
CA SER A 424 -36.89 -79.83 -20.61
C SER A 424 -36.79 -79.49 -19.13
N GLY A 425 -37.37 -80.31 -18.24
CA GLY A 425 -37.28 -80.17 -16.78
C GLY A 425 -35.85 -80.29 -16.26
N PHE A 426 -35.06 -81.26 -16.76
CA PHE A 426 -33.65 -81.40 -16.37
C PHE A 426 -32.82 -80.16 -16.74
N THR A 427 -32.92 -79.71 -17.99
CA THR A 427 -32.19 -78.52 -18.48
C THR A 427 -32.74 -77.23 -17.88
N SER A 428 -34.05 -77.14 -17.61
CA SER A 428 -34.68 -76.04 -16.89
C SER A 428 -34.19 -75.95 -15.44
N LYS A 429 -34.07 -77.08 -14.73
CA LYS A 429 -33.52 -77.13 -13.37
C LYS A 429 -32.04 -76.73 -13.36
N SER A 430 -31.25 -77.25 -14.29
CA SER A 430 -29.84 -76.89 -14.46
C SER A 430 -29.66 -75.41 -14.81
N LEU A 431 -30.49 -74.87 -15.72
CA LEU A 431 -30.52 -73.45 -16.06
C LEU A 431 -30.91 -72.59 -14.85
N SER A 432 -31.93 -72.97 -14.08
CA SER A 432 -32.35 -72.25 -12.88
C SER A 432 -31.25 -72.19 -11.81
N ILE A 433 -30.51 -73.28 -11.63
CA ILE A 433 -29.37 -73.36 -10.70
C ILE A 433 -28.25 -72.40 -11.13
N ALA A 434 -27.96 -72.31 -12.43
CA ALA A 434 -26.96 -71.37 -12.94
C ALA A 434 -27.46 -69.92 -12.97
N GLN A 435 -28.75 -69.70 -13.26
CA GLN A 435 -29.36 -68.39 -13.44
C GLN A 435 -29.57 -67.66 -12.11
N LYS A 436 -29.99 -68.34 -11.03
CA LYS A 436 -30.31 -67.66 -9.75
C LYS A 436 -29.14 -66.84 -9.20
N PRO A 437 -27.90 -67.36 -9.09
CA PRO A 437 -26.74 -66.56 -8.66
C PRO A 437 -26.43 -65.42 -9.65
N VAL A 438 -26.49 -65.70 -10.96
CA VAL A 438 -26.23 -64.73 -12.03
C VAL A 438 -27.22 -63.57 -11.98
N GLY A 439 -28.52 -63.86 -11.79
CA GLY A 439 -29.58 -62.88 -11.64
C GLY A 439 -29.36 -62.00 -10.41
N GLY A 440 -29.02 -62.59 -9.26
CA GLY A 440 -28.69 -61.84 -8.05
C GLY A 440 -27.45 -60.96 -8.19
N LEU A 441 -26.45 -61.37 -8.99
CA LEU A 441 -25.30 -60.54 -9.33
C LEU A 441 -25.67 -59.39 -10.28
N VAL A 442 -26.57 -59.61 -11.26
CA VAL A 442 -27.10 -58.55 -12.13
C VAL A 442 -27.88 -57.50 -11.36
N GLU A 443 -28.72 -57.90 -10.40
CA GLU A 443 -29.44 -56.96 -9.53
C GLU A 443 -28.44 -56.07 -8.77
N LYS A 444 -27.40 -56.68 -8.18
CA LYS A 444 -26.34 -55.94 -7.50
C LYS A 444 -25.61 -54.99 -8.45
N PHE A 445 -25.24 -55.44 -9.64
CA PHE A 445 -24.63 -54.58 -10.65
C PHE A 445 -25.55 -53.44 -11.07
N ASN A 446 -26.83 -53.68 -11.35
CA ASN A 446 -27.76 -52.61 -11.72
C ASN A 446 -27.84 -51.52 -10.64
N ALA A 447 -27.74 -51.88 -9.36
CA ALA A 447 -27.74 -50.94 -8.25
C ALA A 447 -26.45 -50.12 -8.11
N ILE A 448 -25.28 -50.65 -8.52
CA ILE A 448 -23.98 -50.03 -8.23
C ILE A 448 -23.15 -49.62 -9.46
N ASP A 449 -23.50 -50.09 -10.65
CA ASP A 449 -22.67 -49.99 -11.86
C ASP A 449 -22.51 -48.54 -12.34
N ARG A 450 -23.64 -47.82 -12.47
CA ARG A 450 -23.66 -46.40 -12.82
C ARG A 450 -23.20 -45.47 -11.69
N PRO A 451 -23.69 -45.61 -10.43
CA PRO A 451 -23.33 -44.66 -9.37
C PRO A 451 -21.92 -44.87 -8.81
N PHE A 452 -21.35 -46.09 -8.88
CA PHE A 452 -20.08 -46.41 -8.21
C PHE A 452 -19.04 -47.06 -9.13
N ILE A 453 -19.34 -48.14 -9.85
CA ILE A 453 -18.32 -48.87 -10.65
C ILE A 453 -17.74 -47.98 -11.76
N THR A 454 -18.61 -47.38 -12.59
CA THR A 454 -18.18 -46.57 -13.74
C THR A 454 -17.40 -45.33 -13.29
N PRO A 455 -17.88 -44.53 -12.31
CA PRO A 455 -17.12 -43.42 -11.76
C PRO A 455 -15.79 -43.84 -11.12
N THR A 456 -15.76 -44.95 -10.36
CA THR A 456 -14.52 -45.47 -9.76
C THR A 456 -13.51 -45.87 -10.82
N LYS A 457 -13.92 -46.56 -11.90
CA LYS A 457 -13.03 -46.89 -13.02
C LYS A 457 -12.43 -45.63 -13.64
N SER A 458 -13.25 -44.61 -13.89
CA SER A 458 -12.80 -43.34 -14.46
C SER A 458 -11.79 -42.64 -13.54
N ALA A 459 -12.09 -42.54 -12.24
CA ALA A 459 -11.21 -41.93 -11.25
C ALA A 459 -9.85 -42.66 -11.15
N VAL A 460 -9.86 -43.99 -11.10
CA VAL A 460 -8.63 -44.79 -11.09
C VAL A 460 -7.82 -44.60 -12.38
N GLY A 461 -8.48 -44.55 -13.54
CA GLY A 461 -7.82 -44.26 -14.81
C GLY A 461 -7.17 -42.86 -14.85
N GLN A 462 -7.83 -41.85 -14.29
CA GLN A 462 -7.27 -40.50 -14.18
C GLN A 462 -6.03 -40.46 -13.27
N VAL A 463 -6.07 -41.15 -12.12
CA VAL A 463 -4.91 -41.24 -11.23
C VAL A 463 -3.78 -42.02 -11.88
N LYS A 464 -4.06 -43.09 -12.65
CA LYS A 464 -3.04 -43.80 -13.43
C LYS A 464 -2.29 -42.86 -14.35
N ASN A 465 -3.01 -42.12 -15.20
CA ASN A 465 -2.40 -41.16 -16.12
C ASN A 465 -1.59 -40.08 -15.38
N THR A 466 -2.09 -39.62 -14.23
CA THR A 466 -1.39 -38.62 -13.42
C THR A 466 -0.12 -39.19 -12.78
N VAL A 467 -0.14 -40.43 -12.26
CA VAL A 467 1.04 -41.11 -11.70
C VAL A 467 2.11 -41.33 -12.77
N ASP A 468 1.72 -41.71 -13.97
CA ASP A 468 2.66 -41.86 -15.10
C ASP A 468 3.29 -40.50 -15.46
N ALA A 469 2.51 -39.42 -15.45
CA ALA A 469 3.03 -38.07 -15.66
C ALA A 469 3.93 -37.56 -14.52
N ILE A 470 3.66 -37.97 -13.27
CA ILE A 470 4.52 -37.67 -12.10
C ILE A 470 5.89 -38.33 -12.26
N LYS A 471 5.96 -39.58 -12.74
CA LYS A 471 7.24 -40.26 -12.99
C LYS A 471 8.14 -39.45 -13.93
N GLY A 472 7.57 -38.88 -14.99
CA GLY A 472 8.29 -38.00 -15.91
C GLY A 472 8.84 -36.74 -15.21
N MET A 473 8.00 -36.06 -14.43
CA MET A 473 8.40 -34.84 -13.72
C MET A 473 9.45 -35.04 -12.62
N VAL A 474 9.46 -36.21 -11.98
CA VAL A 474 10.47 -36.55 -10.97
C VAL A 474 11.87 -36.47 -11.59
N ALA A 475 12.06 -36.98 -12.82
CA ALA A 475 13.35 -36.88 -13.51
C ALA A 475 13.77 -35.42 -13.73
N THR A 476 12.88 -34.57 -14.22
CA THR A 476 13.16 -33.15 -14.44
C THR A 476 13.46 -32.41 -13.13
N THR A 477 12.72 -32.73 -12.07
CA THR A 477 12.92 -32.12 -10.75
C THR A 477 14.27 -32.46 -10.15
N LYS A 478 14.76 -33.68 -10.38
CA LYS A 478 16.12 -34.08 -9.98
C LYS A 478 17.16 -33.13 -10.58
N ILE A 479 17.08 -32.88 -11.88
CA ILE A 479 18.00 -32.01 -12.63
C ILE A 479 17.95 -30.57 -12.07
N VAL A 480 16.74 -30.03 -11.87
CA VAL A 480 16.56 -28.67 -11.32
C VAL A 480 17.15 -28.55 -9.92
N LEU A 481 16.93 -29.54 -9.05
CA LEU A 481 17.47 -29.56 -7.69
C LEU A 481 19.01 -29.64 -7.71
N GLU A 482 19.58 -30.54 -8.52
CA GLU A 482 21.03 -30.70 -8.64
C GLU A 482 21.71 -29.43 -9.17
N LYS A 483 21.13 -28.81 -10.20
CA LYS A 483 21.60 -27.51 -10.72
C LYS A 483 21.51 -26.41 -9.66
N SER A 484 20.41 -26.37 -8.91
CA SER A 484 20.21 -25.39 -7.83
C SER A 484 21.22 -25.57 -6.70
N GLU A 485 21.47 -26.82 -6.28
CA GLU A 485 22.46 -27.15 -5.25
C GLU A 485 23.88 -26.80 -5.69
N ALA A 486 24.26 -27.11 -6.93
CA ALA A 486 25.55 -26.76 -7.48
C ALA A 486 25.75 -25.23 -7.52
N THR A 487 24.74 -24.50 -7.97
CA THR A 487 24.75 -23.03 -7.98
C THR A 487 24.89 -22.48 -6.56
N VAL A 488 24.11 -22.98 -5.61
CA VAL A 488 24.14 -22.55 -4.20
C VAL A 488 25.46 -22.83 -3.51
N LYS A 489 26.16 -23.92 -3.86
CA LYS A 489 27.50 -24.21 -3.34
C LYS A 489 28.54 -23.20 -3.84
N GLY A 490 28.45 -22.75 -5.10
CA GLY A 490 29.39 -21.78 -5.69
C GLY A 490 29.06 -20.31 -5.43
N ILE A 491 27.80 -19.99 -5.07
CA ILE A 491 27.32 -18.61 -4.90
C ILE A 491 28.15 -17.83 -3.87
N ASP A 492 28.54 -18.45 -2.74
CA ASP A 492 29.27 -17.77 -1.66
C ASP A 492 30.59 -17.15 -2.16
N ASP A 493 31.27 -17.80 -3.10
CA ASP A 493 32.51 -17.29 -3.69
C ASP A 493 32.26 -16.28 -4.81
N CYS A 494 31.20 -16.46 -5.61
CA CYS A 494 30.90 -15.50 -6.68
C CYS A 494 30.32 -14.18 -6.14
N ILE A 495 29.62 -14.17 -5.01
CA ILE A 495 29.15 -12.91 -4.40
C ILE A 495 30.33 -11.97 -4.10
N LYS A 496 31.50 -12.53 -3.78
CA LYS A 496 32.73 -11.76 -3.52
C LYS A 496 33.24 -10.97 -4.73
N THR A 497 32.81 -11.34 -5.94
CA THR A 497 33.23 -10.65 -7.18
C THR A 497 32.32 -9.47 -7.53
N LEU A 498 31.16 -9.35 -6.87
CA LEU A 498 30.20 -8.28 -7.13
C LEU A 498 30.71 -6.93 -6.61
N LYS A 499 30.61 -5.91 -7.45
CA LYS A 499 31.05 -4.54 -7.13
C LYS A 499 29.90 -3.52 -7.08
N LEU A 500 28.74 -3.86 -7.65
CA LEU A 500 27.61 -2.95 -7.81
C LEU A 500 26.43 -3.36 -6.92
N GLU A 501 25.85 -2.39 -6.22
CA GLU A 501 24.65 -2.57 -5.40
C GLU A 501 23.48 -3.21 -6.19
N SER A 502 23.29 -2.80 -7.44
CA SER A 502 22.23 -3.34 -8.30
C SER A 502 22.34 -4.85 -8.51
N ASP A 503 23.57 -5.37 -8.59
CA ASP A 503 23.80 -6.78 -8.86
C ASP A 503 23.59 -7.63 -7.61
N PHE A 504 23.98 -7.13 -6.44
CA PHE A 504 23.58 -7.72 -5.17
C PHE A 504 22.06 -7.82 -5.02
N LYS A 505 21.33 -6.74 -5.31
CA LYS A 505 19.86 -6.71 -5.24
C LYS A 505 19.22 -7.69 -6.23
N LYS A 506 19.77 -7.84 -7.44
CA LYS A 506 19.32 -8.84 -8.42
C LYS A 506 19.51 -10.26 -7.89
N VAL A 507 20.67 -10.58 -7.30
CA VAL A 507 20.97 -11.89 -6.71
C VAL A 507 20.07 -12.17 -5.52
N GLU A 508 19.92 -11.23 -4.59
CA GLU A 508 19.02 -11.35 -3.43
C GLU A 508 17.58 -11.62 -3.88
N GLY A 509 17.06 -10.84 -4.84
CA GLY A 509 15.72 -11.02 -5.38
C GLY A 509 15.53 -12.38 -6.05
N ALA A 510 16.53 -12.85 -6.81
CA ALA A 510 16.48 -14.17 -7.43
C ALA A 510 16.47 -15.30 -6.39
N ILE A 511 17.30 -15.21 -5.33
CA ILE A 511 17.30 -16.17 -4.22
C ILE A 511 15.93 -16.21 -3.51
N LYS A 512 15.30 -15.05 -3.27
CA LYS A 512 13.97 -14.96 -2.66
C LYS A 512 12.90 -15.66 -3.50
N GLU A 513 12.90 -15.49 -4.81
CA GLU A 513 11.96 -16.17 -5.70
C GLU A 513 12.21 -17.68 -5.76
N ILE A 514 13.48 -18.13 -5.77
CA ILE A 514 13.82 -19.56 -5.66
C ILE A 514 13.30 -20.12 -4.32
N ASN A 515 13.51 -19.41 -3.21
CA ASN A 515 13.00 -19.79 -1.88
C ASN A 515 11.48 -19.99 -1.87
N LYS A 516 10.74 -19.05 -2.48
CA LYS A 516 9.28 -19.14 -2.61
C LYS A 516 8.87 -20.34 -3.46
N GLY A 517 9.55 -20.56 -4.59
CA GLY A 517 9.33 -21.71 -5.48
C GLY A 517 9.57 -23.06 -4.79
N LEU A 518 10.68 -23.19 -4.05
CA LEU A 518 11.03 -24.41 -3.30
C LEU A 518 10.01 -24.72 -2.20
N LYS A 519 9.62 -23.73 -1.39
CA LYS A 519 8.60 -23.92 -0.34
C LYS A 519 7.27 -24.38 -0.90
N GLY A 520 6.80 -23.73 -1.98
CA GLY A 520 5.58 -24.12 -2.68
C GLY A 520 5.65 -25.58 -3.14
N THR A 521 6.77 -25.94 -3.76
CA THR A 521 7.00 -27.27 -4.34
C THR A 521 7.12 -28.37 -3.31
N SER A 522 7.89 -28.14 -2.24
CA SER A 522 8.00 -29.06 -1.12
C SER A 522 6.63 -29.36 -0.51
N ASN A 523 5.79 -28.33 -0.32
CA ASN A 523 4.42 -28.51 0.16
C ASN A 523 3.55 -29.30 -0.82
N GLN A 524 3.64 -29.03 -2.14
CA GLN A 524 2.88 -29.79 -3.14
C GLN A 524 3.32 -31.25 -3.21
N MET A 525 4.62 -31.54 -3.16
CA MET A 525 5.13 -32.92 -3.11
C MET A 525 4.62 -33.67 -1.87
N ARG A 526 4.60 -33.01 -0.71
CA ARG A 526 4.06 -33.58 0.53
C ARG A 526 2.57 -33.90 0.41
N ASN A 527 1.78 -32.96 -0.13
CA ASN A 527 0.35 -33.14 -0.35
C ASN A 527 0.06 -34.25 -1.36
N LEU A 528 0.84 -34.31 -2.44
CA LEU A 528 0.76 -35.34 -3.46
C LEU A 528 1.07 -36.71 -2.86
N ASN A 529 2.16 -36.82 -2.11
CA ASN A 529 2.55 -38.06 -1.43
C ASN A 529 1.47 -38.54 -0.44
N ASN A 530 0.89 -37.63 0.34
CA ASN A 530 -0.22 -37.96 1.25
C ASN A 530 -1.46 -38.44 0.49
N SER A 531 -1.87 -37.74 -0.57
CA SER A 531 -3.06 -38.09 -1.33
C SER A 531 -2.89 -39.41 -2.09
N LEU A 532 -1.71 -39.65 -2.66
CA LEU A 532 -1.36 -40.92 -3.28
C LEU A 532 -1.35 -42.08 -2.28
N THR A 533 -0.98 -41.84 -1.01
CA THR A 533 -1.06 -42.86 0.06
C THR A 533 -2.50 -43.27 0.33
N SER A 534 -3.39 -42.28 0.46
CA SER A 534 -4.81 -42.53 0.73
C SER A 534 -5.47 -43.22 -0.47
N PHE A 535 -5.09 -42.81 -1.68
CA PHE A 535 -5.51 -43.47 -2.91
C PHE A 535 -5.01 -44.92 -2.99
N GLU A 536 -3.74 -45.17 -2.67
CA GLU A 536 -3.13 -46.51 -2.65
C GLU A 536 -3.91 -47.48 -1.75
N LYS A 537 -4.37 -47.02 -0.58
CA LYS A 537 -5.23 -47.82 0.31
C LYS A 537 -6.54 -48.21 -0.36
N GLY A 538 -7.22 -47.26 -1.02
CA GLY A 538 -8.45 -47.53 -1.76
C GLY A 538 -8.22 -48.48 -2.95
N ALA A 539 -7.13 -48.31 -3.70
CA ALA A 539 -6.77 -49.20 -4.80
C ALA A 539 -6.48 -50.63 -4.33
N LYS A 540 -5.79 -50.78 -3.18
CA LYS A 540 -5.57 -52.09 -2.55
C LYS A 540 -6.85 -52.73 -2.05
N ALA A 541 -7.78 -51.94 -1.51
CA ALA A 541 -9.10 -52.43 -1.12
C ALA A 541 -9.88 -52.97 -2.34
N LEU A 542 -9.82 -52.29 -3.50
CA LEU A 542 -10.42 -52.81 -4.74
C LEU A 542 -9.79 -54.15 -5.18
N ALA A 543 -8.51 -54.39 -4.90
CA ALA A 543 -7.80 -55.59 -5.33
C ALA A 543 -8.43 -56.90 -4.81
N VAL A 544 -9.21 -56.86 -3.71
CA VAL A 544 -9.94 -58.02 -3.18
C VAL A 544 -10.98 -58.58 -4.16
N LEU A 545 -11.41 -57.77 -5.14
CA LEU A 545 -12.33 -58.16 -6.20
C LEU A 545 -11.64 -58.97 -7.29
N HIS A 546 -10.31 -58.93 -7.40
CA HIS A 546 -9.56 -59.50 -8.53
C HIS A 546 -9.81 -61.00 -8.69
N SER A 547 -9.58 -61.77 -7.63
CA SER A 547 -9.75 -63.23 -7.64
C SER A 547 -11.18 -63.68 -7.96
N PRO A 548 -12.23 -63.22 -7.23
CA PRO A 548 -13.61 -63.60 -7.55
C PRO A 548 -14.04 -63.13 -8.95
N ALA A 549 -13.62 -61.95 -9.38
CA ALA A 549 -13.91 -61.45 -10.73
C ALA A 549 -13.27 -62.36 -11.81
N GLN A 550 -12.02 -62.79 -11.66
CA GLN A 550 -11.38 -63.71 -12.60
C GLN A 550 -12.06 -65.08 -12.64
N LYS A 551 -12.51 -65.62 -11.49
CA LYS A 551 -13.30 -66.87 -11.44
C LYS A 551 -14.60 -66.73 -12.24
N VAL A 552 -15.33 -65.62 -12.06
CA VAL A 552 -16.57 -65.34 -12.81
C VAL A 552 -16.28 -65.17 -14.30
N LYS A 553 -15.24 -64.42 -14.68
CA LYS A 553 -14.81 -64.25 -16.08
C LYS A 553 -14.52 -65.58 -16.76
N LYS A 554 -13.77 -66.48 -16.11
CA LYS A 554 -13.47 -67.83 -16.61
C LYS A 554 -14.73 -68.70 -16.66
N GLY A 555 -15.59 -68.64 -15.64
CA GLY A 555 -16.87 -69.35 -15.60
C GLY A 555 -17.84 -68.95 -16.70
N MET A 556 -17.95 -67.65 -16.99
CA MET A 556 -18.75 -67.12 -18.10
C MET A 556 -18.25 -67.63 -19.45
N LYS A 557 -16.92 -67.70 -19.66
CA LYS A 557 -16.35 -68.29 -20.89
C LYS A 557 -16.73 -69.76 -21.07
N LYS A 558 -16.84 -70.53 -19.98
CA LYS A 558 -17.24 -71.95 -20.01
C LYS A 558 -18.73 -72.16 -20.23
N ILE A 559 -19.58 -71.36 -19.59
CA ILE A 559 -21.05 -71.52 -19.70
C ILE A 559 -21.61 -70.98 -21.01
N LYS A 560 -20.97 -69.96 -21.62
CA LYS A 560 -21.48 -69.31 -22.83
C LYS A 560 -21.68 -70.28 -24.01
N PRO A 561 -20.71 -71.13 -24.40
CA PRO A 561 -20.92 -72.11 -25.48
C PRO A 561 -22.04 -73.10 -25.17
N THR A 562 -22.16 -73.54 -23.91
CA THR A 562 -23.22 -74.45 -23.48
C THR A 562 -24.59 -73.78 -23.55
N LEU A 563 -24.70 -72.53 -23.08
CA LEU A 563 -25.92 -71.74 -23.18
C LEU A 563 -26.26 -71.39 -24.64
N ASP A 564 -25.26 -71.19 -25.51
CA ASP A 564 -25.47 -70.96 -26.94
C ASP A 564 -26.06 -72.20 -27.63
N LYS A 565 -25.58 -73.40 -27.28
CA LYS A 565 -26.18 -74.67 -27.72
C LYS A 565 -27.63 -74.78 -27.24
N VAL A 566 -27.89 -74.57 -25.94
CA VAL A 566 -29.26 -74.60 -25.40
C VAL A 566 -30.13 -73.56 -26.09
N SER A 567 -29.64 -72.33 -26.27
CA SER A 567 -30.36 -71.25 -26.93
C SER A 567 -30.66 -71.53 -28.41
N LYS A 568 -29.78 -72.24 -29.13
CA LYS A 568 -30.02 -72.66 -30.51
C LYS A 568 -31.15 -73.69 -30.56
N VAL A 569 -31.13 -74.66 -29.64
CA VAL A 569 -32.17 -75.69 -29.54
C VAL A 569 -33.50 -75.06 -29.11
N THR A 570 -33.51 -74.18 -28.10
CA THR A 570 -34.74 -73.46 -27.70
C THR A 570 -35.22 -72.49 -28.76
N GLY A 571 -34.34 -71.88 -29.57
CA GLY A 571 -34.76 -71.02 -30.68
C GLY A 571 -35.41 -71.80 -31.83
N GLN A 572 -34.90 -73.00 -32.14
CA GLN A 572 -35.59 -73.92 -33.06
C GLN A 572 -36.95 -74.32 -32.50
N MET A 573 -37.02 -74.60 -31.21
CA MET A 573 -38.26 -74.96 -30.53
C MET A 573 -39.26 -73.79 -30.49
N ASP A 574 -38.79 -72.56 -30.23
CA ASP A 574 -39.63 -71.35 -30.23
C ASP A 574 -40.25 -71.09 -31.61
N LYS A 575 -39.52 -71.36 -32.70
CA LYS A 575 -40.09 -71.33 -34.07
C LYS A 575 -41.21 -72.34 -34.24
N VAL A 576 -41.05 -73.55 -33.71
CA VAL A 576 -42.10 -74.59 -33.73
C VAL A 576 -43.29 -74.14 -32.89
N LEU A 577 -43.05 -73.59 -31.69
CA LEU A 577 -44.10 -73.11 -30.78
C LEU A 577 -44.87 -71.90 -31.33
N LYS A 578 -44.22 -71.04 -32.11
CA LYS A 578 -44.82 -69.83 -32.71
C LYS A 578 -45.46 -70.09 -34.07
N LYS A 579 -45.28 -71.26 -34.69
CA LYS A 579 -45.92 -71.59 -35.95
C LYS A 579 -47.44 -71.61 -35.75
N GLU A 580 -48.13 -70.76 -36.50
CA GLU A 580 -49.58 -70.70 -36.50
C GLU A 580 -50.15 -71.81 -37.38
N PHE A 581 -51.26 -72.39 -36.94
CA PHE A 581 -52.05 -73.34 -37.70
C PHE A 581 -53.52 -72.92 -37.63
N ASP A 582 -54.25 -73.23 -38.69
CA ASP A 582 -55.68 -72.94 -38.76
C ASP A 582 -56.44 -73.95 -37.90
N PHE A 583 -57.13 -73.46 -36.88
CA PHE A 583 -57.96 -74.28 -36.00
C PHE A 583 -59.34 -73.62 -35.87
N LYS A 584 -60.37 -74.29 -36.43
CA LYS A 584 -61.77 -73.83 -36.41
C LYS A 584 -61.92 -72.34 -36.73
N LEU A 585 -61.54 -71.93 -37.95
CA LEU A 585 -61.66 -70.57 -38.49
C LEU A 585 -60.82 -69.48 -37.78
N THR A 586 -59.93 -69.84 -36.85
CA THR A 586 -58.99 -68.90 -36.22
C THR A 586 -57.55 -69.41 -36.31
N LYS A 587 -56.59 -68.50 -36.53
CA LYS A 587 -55.16 -68.82 -36.48
C LYS A 587 -54.71 -68.92 -35.03
N MET A 588 -54.24 -70.10 -34.64
CA MET A 588 -53.73 -70.34 -33.28
C MET A 588 -52.28 -70.84 -33.36
N SER A 589 -51.40 -70.29 -32.53
CA SER A 589 -50.04 -70.82 -32.38
C SER A 589 -50.03 -71.98 -31.39
N LEU A 590 -49.07 -72.89 -31.54
CA LEU A 590 -48.87 -74.01 -30.61
C LEU A 590 -48.66 -73.50 -29.18
N HIS A 591 -48.00 -72.34 -29.03
CA HIS A 591 -47.84 -71.66 -27.75
C HIS A 591 -49.17 -71.22 -27.12
N LYS A 592 -50.07 -70.58 -27.88
CA LYS A 592 -51.40 -70.15 -27.41
C LYS A 592 -52.29 -71.35 -27.05
N ALA A 593 -52.26 -72.40 -27.87
CA ALA A 593 -53.02 -73.62 -27.62
C ALA A 593 -52.59 -74.34 -26.33
N LEU A 594 -51.27 -74.40 -26.06
CA LEU A 594 -50.72 -75.05 -24.87
C LEU A 594 -50.90 -74.22 -23.59
N THR A 595 -51.02 -72.90 -23.69
CA THR A 595 -51.24 -72.01 -22.54
C THR A 595 -52.71 -71.82 -22.17
N ALA A 596 -53.66 -72.06 -23.10
CA ALA A 596 -55.10 -71.90 -22.86
C ALA A 596 -55.74 -73.01 -22.00
N GLY A 597 -55.12 -74.19 -21.91
CA GLY A 597 -55.63 -75.33 -21.13
C GLY A 597 -56.91 -75.99 -21.69
N GLY A 598 -57.20 -77.23 -21.27
CA GLY A 598 -58.42 -77.98 -21.64
C GLY A 598 -58.25 -79.03 -22.76
N TYR A 599 -59.36 -79.63 -23.22
CA TYR A 599 -59.41 -80.75 -24.18
C TYR A 599 -58.69 -80.47 -25.52
N ILE A 600 -58.61 -79.20 -25.91
CA ILE A 600 -57.91 -78.72 -27.12
C ILE A 600 -56.38 -78.96 -27.02
N ALA A 601 -55.82 -78.98 -25.81
CA ALA A 601 -54.40 -79.22 -25.59
C ALA A 601 -53.95 -80.63 -25.98
N GLY A 602 -54.82 -81.65 -25.83
CA GLY A 602 -54.46 -83.06 -26.08
C GLY A 602 -54.15 -83.38 -27.55
N LYS A 603 -55.02 -82.97 -28.47
CA LYS A 603 -54.83 -83.22 -29.92
C LYS A 603 -53.76 -82.33 -30.56
N ILE A 604 -53.64 -81.08 -30.08
CA ILE A 604 -52.62 -80.14 -30.57
C ILE A 604 -51.22 -80.51 -30.02
N ALA A 605 -51.14 -81.04 -28.80
CA ALA A 605 -49.90 -81.55 -28.23
C ALA A 605 -49.31 -82.69 -29.07
N GLU A 606 -50.13 -83.56 -29.66
CA GLU A 606 -49.65 -84.69 -30.47
C GLU A 606 -48.96 -84.24 -31.77
N ILE A 607 -49.52 -83.24 -32.47
CA ILE A 607 -48.91 -82.61 -33.66
C ILE A 607 -47.64 -81.85 -33.28
N GLY A 608 -47.68 -81.11 -32.17
CA GLY A 608 -46.51 -80.43 -31.61
C GLY A 608 -45.39 -81.39 -31.21
N MET A 609 -45.73 -82.58 -30.69
CA MET A 609 -44.77 -83.59 -30.23
C MET A 609 -43.98 -84.20 -31.40
N LYS A 610 -44.63 -84.57 -32.51
CA LYS A 610 -43.92 -85.08 -33.71
C LYS A 610 -42.91 -84.08 -34.27
N ALA A 611 -43.26 -82.79 -34.26
CA ALA A 611 -42.36 -81.73 -34.73
C ALA A 611 -41.24 -81.40 -33.72
N ALA A 612 -41.49 -81.53 -32.41
CA ALA A 612 -40.55 -81.20 -31.35
C ALA A 612 -39.54 -82.33 -31.06
N GLU A 613 -39.90 -83.60 -31.24
CA GLU A 613 -39.11 -84.78 -30.85
C GLU A 613 -37.64 -84.79 -31.30
N PRO A 614 -37.29 -84.55 -32.58
CA PRO A 614 -35.89 -84.53 -33.02
C PRO A 614 -35.09 -83.36 -32.43
N ILE A 615 -35.77 -82.28 -32.03
CA ILE A 615 -35.17 -81.11 -31.37
C ILE A 615 -34.97 -81.42 -29.87
N MET A 616 -35.89 -82.17 -29.25
CA MET A 616 -35.85 -82.54 -27.83
C MET A 616 -34.67 -83.43 -27.45
N LYS A 617 -34.30 -84.41 -28.30
CA LYS A 617 -33.12 -85.26 -28.05
C LYS A 617 -31.83 -84.45 -27.89
N LYS A 618 -31.77 -83.25 -28.49
CA LYS A 618 -30.63 -82.31 -28.39
C LYS A 618 -30.69 -81.41 -27.16
N LEU A 619 -31.78 -81.42 -26.39
CA LEU A 619 -32.02 -80.50 -25.28
C LEU A 619 -31.44 -80.99 -23.94
N LYS A 620 -31.09 -82.28 -23.78
CA LYS A 620 -30.50 -82.86 -22.55
C LYS A 620 -29.07 -82.34 -22.30
N ILE A 621 -28.96 -81.06 -22.01
CA ILE A 621 -27.70 -80.34 -21.80
C ILE A 621 -27.68 -79.84 -20.35
N SER A 622 -26.62 -80.16 -19.62
CA SER A 622 -26.36 -79.62 -18.28
C SER A 622 -25.56 -78.33 -18.39
N LEU A 623 -26.05 -77.25 -17.78
CA LEU A 623 -25.32 -76.00 -17.65
C LEU A 623 -24.41 -76.05 -16.41
N PRO A 624 -23.11 -75.78 -16.56
CA PRO A 624 -22.21 -75.69 -15.41
C PRO A 624 -22.55 -74.48 -14.54
N LYS A 625 -22.27 -74.57 -13.24
CA LYS A 625 -22.29 -73.40 -12.35
C LYS A 625 -21.15 -72.44 -12.72
N ILE A 626 -21.37 -71.13 -12.52
CA ILE A 626 -20.33 -70.12 -12.68
C ILE A 626 -19.64 -69.92 -11.31
N PRO A 627 -18.38 -70.34 -11.15
CA PRO A 627 -17.67 -70.18 -9.88
C PRO A 627 -17.44 -68.70 -9.54
N GLY A 628 -17.49 -68.38 -8.24
CA GLY A 628 -17.16 -67.04 -7.72
C GLY A 628 -18.27 -65.98 -7.82
N VAL A 629 -19.46 -66.32 -8.32
CA VAL A 629 -20.57 -65.36 -8.47
C VAL A 629 -21.04 -64.80 -7.12
N ASP A 630 -21.29 -65.67 -6.14
CA ASP A 630 -21.72 -65.24 -4.80
C ASP A 630 -20.59 -64.51 -4.05
N GLU A 631 -19.35 -64.99 -4.20
CA GLU A 631 -18.15 -64.35 -3.63
C GLU A 631 -17.97 -62.92 -4.19
N LEU A 632 -18.12 -62.74 -5.52
CA LEU A 632 -18.06 -61.43 -6.15
C LEU A 632 -19.20 -60.55 -5.67
N LYS A 633 -20.44 -61.06 -5.68
CA LYS A 633 -21.63 -60.32 -5.24
C LYS A 633 -21.46 -59.78 -3.82
N GLY A 634 -20.96 -60.60 -2.89
CA GLY A 634 -20.73 -60.21 -1.49
C GLY A 634 -19.62 -59.17 -1.31
N LYS A 635 -18.63 -59.13 -2.21
CA LYS A 635 -17.50 -58.18 -2.13
C LYS A 635 -17.74 -56.88 -2.90
N LEU A 636 -18.75 -56.80 -3.76
CA LEU A 636 -19.00 -55.62 -4.60
C LEU A 636 -19.29 -54.33 -3.82
N ASP A 637 -19.73 -54.42 -2.55
CA ASP A 637 -19.93 -53.24 -1.70
C ASP A 637 -18.62 -52.49 -1.38
N VAL A 638 -17.46 -53.14 -1.53
CA VAL A 638 -16.16 -52.48 -1.42
C VAL A 638 -16.04 -51.32 -2.42
N VAL A 639 -16.58 -51.46 -3.64
CA VAL A 639 -16.55 -50.37 -4.64
C VAL A 639 -17.37 -49.17 -4.16
N LYS A 640 -18.52 -49.42 -3.53
CA LYS A 640 -19.38 -48.36 -2.98
C LYS A 640 -18.69 -47.67 -1.80
N ASN A 641 -18.09 -48.45 -0.91
CA ASN A 641 -17.42 -47.93 0.29
C ASN A 641 -16.20 -47.08 -0.05
N GLU A 642 -15.41 -47.48 -1.05
CA GLU A 642 -14.18 -46.78 -1.44
C GLU A 642 -14.40 -45.65 -2.46
N TYR A 643 -15.56 -45.57 -3.11
CA TYR A 643 -15.80 -44.59 -4.17
C TYR A 643 -15.51 -43.14 -3.75
N ASN A 644 -16.05 -42.71 -2.60
CA ASN A 644 -15.88 -41.34 -2.13
C ASN A 644 -14.41 -41.03 -1.81
N ASN A 645 -13.69 -41.99 -1.21
CA ASN A 645 -12.26 -41.87 -0.95
C ASN A 645 -11.47 -41.71 -2.26
N ILE A 646 -11.64 -42.65 -3.20
CA ILE A 646 -10.98 -42.63 -4.51
C ILE A 646 -11.27 -41.33 -5.28
N LYS A 647 -12.54 -40.89 -5.31
CA LYS A 647 -12.95 -39.66 -5.99
C LYS A 647 -12.29 -38.42 -5.38
N ASN A 648 -12.35 -38.28 -4.06
CA ASN A 648 -11.81 -37.13 -3.35
C ASN A 648 -10.29 -37.05 -3.50
N GLU A 649 -9.60 -38.18 -3.35
CA GLU A 649 -8.14 -38.22 -3.51
C GLU A 649 -7.73 -38.00 -4.97
N THR A 650 -8.52 -38.44 -5.96
CA THR A 650 -8.27 -38.13 -7.38
C THR A 650 -8.26 -36.62 -7.63
N ALA A 651 -9.23 -35.88 -7.07
CA ALA A 651 -9.29 -34.43 -7.21
C ALA A 651 -8.07 -33.75 -6.57
N LYS A 652 -7.69 -34.15 -5.35
CA LYS A 652 -6.51 -33.63 -4.64
C LYS A 652 -5.20 -33.92 -5.37
N ILE A 653 -5.06 -35.13 -5.92
CA ILE A 653 -3.89 -35.53 -6.72
C ILE A 653 -3.78 -34.63 -7.96
N LYS A 654 -4.88 -34.42 -8.69
CA LYS A 654 -4.90 -33.57 -9.89
C LYS A 654 -4.53 -32.12 -9.56
N GLU A 655 -5.11 -31.56 -8.49
CA GLU A 655 -4.83 -30.19 -8.07
C GLU A 655 -3.35 -30.02 -7.65
N SER A 656 -2.84 -30.94 -6.83
CA SER A 656 -1.45 -30.90 -6.35
C SER A 656 -0.46 -31.07 -7.51
N TYR A 657 -0.79 -31.94 -8.48
CA TYR A 657 0.00 -32.15 -9.69
C TYR A 657 0.09 -30.88 -10.55
N GLN A 658 -1.02 -30.20 -10.81
CA GLN A 658 -1.04 -28.95 -11.60
C GLN A 658 -0.24 -27.81 -10.94
N LYS A 659 -0.25 -27.74 -9.61
CA LYS A 659 0.56 -26.76 -8.86
C LYS A 659 2.05 -27.12 -8.84
N TYR A 660 2.38 -28.41 -8.96
CA TYR A 660 3.74 -28.91 -9.02
C TYR A 660 4.41 -28.62 -10.37
N THR A 661 3.69 -28.66 -11.50
CA THR A 661 4.25 -28.47 -12.85
C THR A 661 4.86 -27.08 -13.12
N SER A 662 4.47 -26.04 -12.38
CA SER A 662 4.95 -24.66 -12.62
C SER A 662 6.30 -24.33 -11.97
N PHE A 663 6.82 -25.21 -11.13
CA PHE A 663 8.03 -24.99 -10.32
C PHE A 663 9.31 -24.84 -11.13
N GLU A 664 9.50 -25.71 -12.12
CA GLU A 664 10.74 -25.83 -12.88
C GLU A 664 11.10 -24.50 -13.53
N HIS A 665 10.13 -23.84 -14.18
CA HIS A 665 10.36 -22.57 -14.86
C HIS A 665 10.81 -21.48 -13.89
N VAL A 666 10.15 -21.38 -12.72
CA VAL A 666 10.48 -20.36 -11.70
C VAL A 666 11.89 -20.56 -11.16
N ILE A 667 12.27 -21.79 -10.84
CA ILE A 667 13.61 -22.05 -10.30
C ILE A 667 14.68 -21.87 -11.35
N THR A 668 14.53 -22.49 -12.52
CA THR A 668 15.54 -22.43 -13.59
C THR A 668 15.78 -21.00 -14.05
N LYS A 669 14.73 -20.21 -14.23
CA LYS A 669 14.83 -18.78 -14.59
C LYS A 669 15.67 -18.00 -13.57
N ASN A 670 15.39 -18.17 -12.28
CA ASN A 670 16.08 -17.41 -11.24
C ASN A 670 17.50 -17.94 -10.96
N VAL A 671 17.74 -19.25 -11.10
CA VAL A 671 19.10 -19.83 -11.07
C VAL A 671 19.95 -19.26 -12.20
N ASN A 672 19.42 -19.20 -13.43
CA ASN A 672 20.11 -18.60 -14.57
C ASN A 672 20.39 -17.11 -14.32
N LYS A 673 19.41 -16.36 -13.78
CA LYS A 673 19.61 -14.95 -13.41
C LYS A 673 20.75 -14.76 -12.40
N ILE A 674 20.87 -15.64 -11.40
CA ILE A 674 22.01 -15.58 -10.47
C ILE A 674 23.31 -15.83 -11.23
N VAL A 675 23.35 -16.89 -12.04
CA VAL A 675 24.53 -17.25 -12.86
C VAL A 675 24.95 -16.11 -13.79
N GLU A 676 24.02 -15.46 -14.47
CA GLU A 676 24.27 -14.32 -15.36
C GLU A 676 24.80 -13.10 -14.59
N THR A 677 24.23 -12.84 -13.41
CA THR A 677 24.61 -11.68 -12.59
C THR A 677 25.98 -11.87 -11.92
N THR A 678 26.30 -13.09 -11.48
CA THR A 678 27.53 -13.38 -10.73
C THR A 678 28.65 -13.97 -11.58
N GLY A 679 28.35 -14.44 -12.79
CA GLY A 679 29.28 -15.18 -13.63
C GLY A 679 29.57 -16.62 -13.18
N CYS A 680 28.91 -17.14 -12.12
CA CYS A 680 29.20 -18.47 -11.56
C CYS A 680 29.10 -19.62 -12.58
N GLY A 681 28.26 -19.50 -13.60
CA GLY A 681 27.92 -20.62 -14.50
C GLY A 681 29.06 -21.09 -15.40
N LYS A 682 30.07 -20.24 -15.68
CA LYS A 682 31.21 -20.62 -16.52
C LYS A 682 32.18 -21.62 -15.85
N ARG A 683 32.00 -21.95 -14.57
CA ARG A 683 32.84 -22.91 -13.81
C ARG A 683 32.10 -24.19 -13.41
N ILE A 684 30.82 -24.31 -13.72
CA ILE A 684 29.96 -25.43 -13.31
C ILE A 684 29.29 -26.00 -14.57
N GLU A 685 30.09 -26.40 -15.56
CA GLU A 685 29.59 -27.37 -16.55
C GLU A 685 29.62 -28.75 -15.87
N PRO A 686 28.49 -29.46 -15.79
CA PRO A 686 28.53 -30.87 -15.47
C PRO A 686 29.31 -31.55 -16.59
N ALA A 687 30.35 -32.32 -16.23
CA ALA A 687 31.02 -33.20 -17.16
C ALA A 687 29.95 -34.00 -17.93
N THR A 688 29.81 -33.72 -19.21
CA THR A 688 29.01 -34.52 -20.12
C THR A 688 29.67 -35.89 -20.18
N ASN A 689 29.03 -36.89 -19.56
CA ASN A 689 29.42 -38.27 -19.78
C ASN A 689 29.22 -38.58 -21.27
N ASN A 690 30.32 -38.79 -21.97
CA ASN A 690 30.34 -39.53 -23.23
C ASN A 690 29.92 -40.98 -23.00
#